data_AF-A0A433QJP8-F1
#
_entry.id   AF-A0A433QJP8-F1
#
_cell.length_a   1.000
_cell.length_b   1.000
_cell.length_c   1.000
_cell.angle_alpha   90.00
_cell.angle_beta   90.00
_cell.angle_gamma   90.00
#
_symmetry.space_group_name_H-M   'P 1'
#
loop_
_entity.id
_entity.type
_entity.pdbx_description
1 polymer ?
#
loop_
_entity_poly.entity_id
_entity_poly.type
_entity_poly.pdbx_seq_one_letter_code
_entity_poly.pdbx_strand_id
1 'polypeptide(L)'
;MPTYLIQFAQFHEEFRLPELESLATIEKVQINYNHEEYKVESPFLQVEIASDGEAAKLVKRAILIKSVYELWGTGITHDELQVSVRKHPERWLQYKNKSFKFSVFAFGATCTAEHQIEVIESFSWLGFDGDIVLRNPQVEFVVVEDFGIETPGGKPKPKAERLYMGKLVAHGSRDLVQKYNLKKRKYLGNTSMDAELSLVMANQALATPGKIVYDPFVGTGSFLFTCAHFGAFTMGSDIDGRQIRGKGYLFALMPLGQSSIKSNVEQYNLRDKVLDTLVFDVCHNPWRKGTWFDAIVTAPYGVRAGAKKLGRKSTSKLPQEMRIYEGEPMHLCAGSSPCRLRIIYNSHRRTDYYPPTKPYEMSEVLVDLLEFAVQHLNIGGRLVYWLPTVTDEYSNSDVPQHPSMRLVSNSEQNFGAWSRRLITMEKLRAWDPTERATIDVTHRGGKSDAVALKIERDLSLRKERKREGNGKDTEKKQLGHYAFREKYFGGFSRDDKALRSASPSPSGSTPYNSANLTPAPTSISPHLTQQTTANETTSSSQSSTVLENGTISDIHIATEAVLVQSMEMPAGSIKVHGPDFNRDLSLHELLSSFNTMGFQASALGKAIDIVNKMVGSASFDRSWRLSDEPIRSDDPEHLQVFTTRASVKCKIFLGYTSNLVSSGMREVIRFLAEHNMVDVIVTTAGGIEEDFIKCLGPTYLGEFSFKGAELRKKGLNRIGNLLVPNDNYCKFEDWVVPILDKMLEEQKAKGTIWTPSTMIHRLGLEINDPSSIYYWCARNDIPVYCPAITDGSLGDMIYFHSYKNPGLVIDIAADIRNINNTAVFARKTGMIIMGGGVVKHHICNANLMRNGADYAVYINTAQEFDGSDAGARPDEAVSWGKIKMDAESVKVYAEATLVFPLIVAETFAREYHEERKRMAKAEEMVEK
;
A
#
# COMPACT_ATOMS: atom_id res chain seq x y z
N MET A 1 42.75 -22.24 -7.89
CA MET A 1 42.29 -20.84 -7.72
C MET A 1 41.98 -20.64 -6.24
N PRO A 2 42.19 -19.46 -5.64
CA PRO A 2 41.77 -19.21 -4.28
C PRO A 2 40.24 -19.35 -4.13
N THR A 3 39.81 -19.86 -2.98
CA THR A 3 38.40 -20.02 -2.64
C THR A 3 37.91 -18.79 -1.88
N TYR A 4 36.72 -18.31 -2.24
CA TYR A 4 36.05 -17.17 -1.63
C TYR A 4 34.71 -17.59 -1.07
N LEU A 5 34.30 -16.96 0.03
CA LEU A 5 32.97 -17.09 0.59
C LEU A 5 32.15 -15.86 0.20
N ILE A 6 31.10 -16.07 -0.60
CA ILE A 6 30.10 -15.06 -0.91
C ILE A 6 29.03 -15.11 0.18
N GLN A 7 28.73 -13.95 0.77
CA GLN A 7 27.60 -13.78 1.67
C GLN A 7 26.49 -13.01 0.96
N PHE A 8 25.37 -13.67 0.73
CA PHE A 8 24.15 -13.10 0.18
C PHE A 8 23.28 -12.44 1.26
N ALA A 9 22.31 -11.65 0.81
CA ALA A 9 21.25 -11.11 1.64
C ALA A 9 20.08 -12.11 1.76
N GLN A 10 19.49 -12.22 2.97
CA GLN A 10 18.47 -13.23 3.26
C GLN A 10 17.04 -12.79 2.87
N PHE A 11 16.87 -12.42 1.61
CA PHE A 11 15.59 -12.19 0.94
C PHE A 11 15.83 -12.27 -0.58
N HIS A 12 14.78 -12.50 -1.36
CA HIS A 12 14.90 -12.71 -2.81
C HIS A 12 15.87 -13.85 -3.14
N GLU A 13 15.73 -14.96 -2.44
CA GLU A 13 16.65 -16.11 -2.45
C GLU A 13 16.90 -16.63 -3.87
N GLU A 14 15.84 -16.79 -4.66
CA GLU A 14 15.92 -17.30 -6.04
C GLU A 14 16.60 -16.33 -7.03
N PHE A 15 16.88 -15.09 -6.62
CA PHE A 15 17.48 -14.05 -7.46
C PHE A 15 18.99 -13.94 -7.28
N ARG A 16 19.54 -14.53 -6.20
CA ARG A 16 20.95 -14.43 -5.81
C ARG A 16 21.90 -15.00 -6.86
N LEU A 17 21.69 -16.26 -7.25
CA LEU A 17 22.53 -16.91 -8.28
C LEU A 17 22.42 -16.23 -9.65
N PRO A 18 21.20 -15.94 -10.17
CA PRO A 18 21.09 -15.20 -11.43
C PRO A 18 21.77 -13.83 -11.42
N GLU A 19 21.76 -13.11 -10.29
CA GLU A 19 22.53 -11.87 -10.16
C GLU A 19 24.04 -12.15 -10.18
N LEU A 20 24.53 -13.11 -9.39
CA LEU A 20 25.95 -13.48 -9.34
C LEU A 20 26.50 -13.86 -10.73
N GLU A 21 25.82 -14.75 -11.45
CA GLU A 21 26.22 -15.20 -12.79
C GLU A 21 26.21 -14.05 -13.81
N SER A 22 25.25 -13.14 -13.68
CA SER A 22 25.19 -11.95 -14.52
C SER A 22 26.37 -11.01 -14.24
N LEU A 23 26.70 -10.79 -12.97
CA LEU A 23 27.87 -9.98 -12.56
C LEU A 23 29.18 -10.59 -13.08
N ALA A 24 29.33 -11.92 -12.98
CA ALA A 24 30.48 -12.63 -13.54
C ALA A 24 30.60 -12.42 -15.06
N THR A 25 29.46 -12.45 -15.77
CA THR A 25 29.40 -12.15 -17.21
C THR A 25 29.80 -10.70 -17.52
N ILE A 26 29.30 -9.73 -16.74
CA ILE A 26 29.56 -8.31 -16.92
C ILE A 26 31.05 -7.99 -16.72
N GLU A 27 31.62 -8.46 -15.62
CA GLU A 27 33.00 -8.17 -15.23
C GLU A 27 34.00 -9.12 -15.91
N LYS A 28 33.52 -10.10 -16.67
CA LYS A 28 34.30 -11.16 -17.33
C LYS A 28 35.16 -11.96 -16.34
N VAL A 29 34.62 -12.17 -15.14
CA VAL A 29 35.26 -12.92 -14.07
C VAL A 29 34.87 -14.38 -14.23
N GLN A 30 35.87 -15.27 -14.32
CA GLN A 30 35.61 -16.70 -14.24
C GLN A 30 35.34 -17.09 -12.78
N ILE A 31 34.20 -17.73 -12.57
CA ILE A 31 33.80 -18.29 -11.28
C ILE A 31 33.56 -19.78 -11.44
N ASN A 32 33.99 -20.57 -10.46
CA ASN A 32 33.71 -22.00 -10.39
C ASN A 32 33.15 -22.33 -9.00
N TYR A 33 32.00 -22.98 -8.94
CA TYR A 33 31.38 -23.38 -7.68
C TYR A 33 30.55 -24.65 -7.87
N ASN A 34 30.38 -25.39 -6.78
CA ASN A 34 29.52 -26.57 -6.78
C ASN A 34 28.05 -26.13 -6.70
N HIS A 35 27.29 -26.34 -7.77
CA HIS A 35 25.87 -26.00 -7.82
C HIS A 35 25.04 -26.78 -6.77
N GLU A 36 25.47 -27.98 -6.38
CA GLU A 36 24.77 -28.79 -5.37
C GLU A 36 24.97 -28.26 -3.94
N GLU A 37 26.00 -27.46 -3.70
CA GLU A 37 26.27 -26.86 -2.40
C GLU A 37 25.48 -25.57 -2.17
N TYR A 38 24.95 -24.94 -3.23
CA TYR A 38 24.08 -23.79 -3.08
C TYR A 38 22.72 -24.20 -2.53
N LYS A 39 22.34 -23.61 -1.39
CA LYS A 39 21.04 -23.80 -0.75
C LYS A 39 20.37 -22.44 -0.59
N VAL A 40 19.11 -22.35 -0.99
CA VAL A 40 18.26 -21.15 -0.87
C VAL A 40 18.18 -20.69 0.60
N GLU A 41 18.20 -21.67 1.51
CA GLU A 41 18.15 -21.51 2.95
C GLU A 41 19.44 -20.96 3.56
N SER A 42 20.59 -21.11 2.88
CA SER A 42 21.87 -20.57 3.33
C SER A 42 22.25 -19.31 2.55
N PRO A 43 22.72 -18.25 3.23
CA PRO A 43 23.24 -17.07 2.56
C PRO A 43 24.68 -17.26 2.07
N PHE A 44 25.31 -18.41 2.29
CA PHE A 44 26.73 -18.60 2.02
C PHE A 44 26.98 -19.50 0.81
N LEU A 45 27.90 -19.09 -0.06
CA LEU A 45 28.35 -19.90 -1.19
C LEU A 45 29.87 -19.80 -1.32
N GLN A 46 30.52 -20.96 -1.42
CA GLN A 46 31.94 -21.02 -1.73
C GLN A 46 32.15 -20.98 -3.24
N VAL A 47 33.04 -20.10 -3.70
CA VAL A 47 33.32 -19.87 -5.11
C VAL A 47 34.82 -19.73 -5.32
N GLU A 48 35.36 -20.42 -6.32
CA GLU A 48 36.74 -20.23 -6.77
C GLU A 48 36.81 -19.04 -7.72
N ILE A 49 37.70 -18.09 -7.42
CA ILE A 49 37.92 -16.87 -8.21
C ILE A 49 39.43 -16.69 -8.36
N ALA A 50 39.91 -16.08 -9.46
CA ALA A 50 41.33 -15.99 -9.75
C ALA A 50 42.14 -15.13 -8.74
N SER A 51 41.57 -14.05 -8.19
CA SER A 51 42.25 -13.15 -7.26
C SER A 51 41.28 -12.23 -6.50
N ASP A 52 41.78 -11.56 -5.46
CA ASP A 52 41.05 -10.55 -4.68
C ASP A 52 40.55 -9.39 -5.57
N GLY A 53 41.35 -9.00 -6.57
CA GLY A 53 40.97 -7.96 -7.51
C GLY A 53 39.76 -8.36 -8.37
N GLU A 54 39.70 -9.63 -8.81
CA GLU A 54 38.57 -10.16 -9.57
C GLU A 54 37.33 -10.35 -8.68
N ALA A 55 37.51 -10.83 -7.44
CA ALA A 55 36.42 -10.94 -6.46
C ALA A 55 35.83 -9.57 -6.08
N ALA A 56 36.67 -8.56 -5.91
CA ALA A 56 36.23 -7.19 -5.65
C ALA A 56 35.48 -6.58 -6.84
N LYS A 57 35.96 -6.81 -8.09
CA LYS A 57 35.24 -6.40 -9.30
C LYS A 57 33.86 -7.05 -9.38
N LEU A 58 33.79 -8.37 -9.15
CA LEU A 58 32.57 -9.17 -9.23
C LEU A 58 31.43 -8.59 -8.38
N VAL A 59 31.72 -8.24 -7.12
CA VAL A 59 30.68 -7.75 -6.19
C VAL A 59 30.50 -6.24 -6.21
N LYS A 60 31.36 -5.50 -6.91
CA LYS A 60 31.40 -4.02 -6.89
C LYS A 60 30.04 -3.37 -7.04
N ARG A 61 29.16 -3.94 -7.88
CA ARG A 61 27.81 -3.42 -8.18
C ARG A 61 26.67 -4.38 -7.77
N ALA A 62 26.98 -5.38 -6.96
CA ALA A 62 26.03 -6.39 -6.53
C ALA A 62 25.01 -5.81 -5.53
N ILE A 63 23.76 -6.24 -5.64
CA ILE A 63 22.67 -5.78 -4.76
C ILE A 63 22.33 -6.84 -3.72
N LEU A 64 22.23 -8.11 -4.12
CA LEU A 64 21.90 -9.23 -3.22
C LEU A 64 23.13 -9.88 -2.59
N ILE A 65 24.35 -9.46 -2.96
CA ILE A 65 25.59 -9.87 -2.28
C ILE A 65 25.96 -8.78 -1.26
N LYS A 66 26.07 -9.17 0.02
CA LYS A 66 26.51 -8.27 1.09
C LYS A 66 28.03 -8.06 1.04
N SER A 67 28.77 -9.16 0.99
CA SER A 67 30.24 -9.16 1.07
C SER A 67 30.82 -10.40 0.39
N VAL A 68 32.08 -10.30 0.00
CA VAL A 68 32.92 -11.44 -0.41
C VAL A 68 34.17 -11.50 0.47
N TYR A 69 34.49 -12.69 0.94
CA TYR A 69 35.61 -12.96 1.83
C TYR A 69 36.58 -13.95 1.15
N GLU A 70 37.89 -13.70 1.23
CA GLU A 70 38.90 -14.71 0.92
C GLU A 70 38.83 -15.79 2.01
N LEU A 71 38.51 -17.02 1.64
CA LEU A 71 38.26 -18.10 2.60
C LEU A 71 39.58 -18.72 3.08
N TRP A 72 39.81 -18.65 4.39
CA TRP A 72 41.04 -19.15 5.01
C TRP A 72 40.86 -20.54 5.63
N GLY A 73 39.69 -20.82 6.18
CA GLY A 73 39.38 -22.12 6.75
C GLY A 73 37.90 -22.32 6.97
N THR A 74 37.52 -23.59 7.08
CA THR A 74 36.17 -24.06 7.41
C THR A 74 36.23 -25.16 8.46
N GLY A 75 35.21 -25.27 9.31
CA GLY A 75 35.05 -26.38 10.25
C GLY A 75 33.59 -26.56 10.67
N ILE A 76 33.28 -27.60 11.44
CA ILE A 76 32.00 -27.73 12.16
C ILE A 76 32.13 -27.44 13.66
N THR A 77 33.37 -27.31 14.15
CA THR A 77 33.72 -26.86 15.51
C THR A 77 34.83 -25.81 15.44
N HIS A 78 34.98 -24.98 16.48
CA HIS A 78 36.06 -23.99 16.54
C HIS A 78 37.45 -24.63 16.48
N ASP A 79 37.63 -25.79 17.09
CA ASP A 79 38.88 -26.54 17.03
C ASP A 79 39.23 -26.97 15.60
N GLU A 80 38.25 -27.52 14.87
CA GLU A 80 38.43 -27.89 13.47
C GLU A 80 38.71 -26.68 12.59
N LEU A 81 38.01 -25.57 12.83
CA LEU A 81 38.23 -24.32 12.11
C LEU A 81 39.66 -23.83 12.31
N GLN A 82 40.17 -23.82 13.55
CA GLN A 82 41.55 -23.44 13.84
C GLN A 82 42.56 -24.37 13.16
N VAL A 83 42.33 -25.69 13.19
CA VAL A 83 43.18 -26.66 12.47
C VAL A 83 43.17 -26.38 10.96
N SER A 84 42.01 -26.03 10.40
CA SER A 84 41.83 -25.69 8.99
C SER A 84 42.65 -24.45 8.60
N VAL A 85 42.56 -23.37 9.40
CA VAL A 85 43.32 -22.13 9.16
C VAL A 85 44.83 -22.38 9.29
N ARG A 86 45.28 -23.17 10.28
CA ARG A 86 46.70 -23.47 10.51
C ARG A 86 47.42 -24.16 9.35
N LYS A 87 46.69 -24.77 8.40
CA LYS A 87 47.29 -25.44 7.23
C LYS A 87 47.99 -24.47 6.27
N HIS A 88 47.69 -23.17 6.34
CA HIS A 88 48.16 -22.16 5.38
C HIS A 88 48.83 -20.95 6.05
N PRO A 89 49.93 -21.14 6.80
CA PRO A 89 50.62 -20.08 7.54
C PRO A 89 51.18 -18.94 6.70
N GLU A 90 51.44 -19.20 5.42
CA GLU A 90 51.89 -18.19 4.46
C GLU A 90 50.88 -17.05 4.27
N ARG A 91 49.59 -17.27 4.52
CA ARG A 91 48.52 -16.32 4.16
C ARG A 91 48.46 -15.08 5.03
N TRP A 92 48.83 -15.18 6.31
CA TRP A 92 48.65 -14.10 7.27
C TRP A 92 49.94 -13.33 7.62
N LEU A 93 51.12 -13.84 7.24
CA LEU A 93 52.41 -13.18 7.45
C LEU A 93 52.46 -11.78 6.82
N GLN A 94 51.84 -11.61 5.65
CA GLN A 94 51.74 -10.33 4.93
C GLN A 94 50.89 -9.26 5.63
N TYR A 95 50.11 -9.65 6.66
CA TYR A 95 49.26 -8.75 7.44
C TYR A 95 49.82 -8.47 8.84
N LYS A 96 50.98 -9.05 9.19
CA LYS A 96 51.55 -9.01 10.55
C LYS A 96 51.60 -7.61 11.17
N ASN A 97 52.00 -6.60 10.40
CA ASN A 97 52.14 -5.21 10.88
C ASN A 97 51.01 -4.26 10.40
N LYS A 98 49.92 -4.79 9.83
CA LYS A 98 48.82 -3.95 9.32
C LYS A 98 47.79 -3.70 10.42
N SER A 99 47.17 -2.52 10.43
CA SER A 99 46.05 -2.28 11.32
C SER A 99 44.86 -3.15 10.95
N PHE A 100 44.20 -3.75 11.95
CA PHE A 100 43.18 -4.75 11.71
C PHE A 100 41.99 -4.64 12.64
N LYS A 101 40.89 -5.31 12.27
CA LYS A 101 39.83 -5.68 13.21
C LYS A 101 39.36 -7.10 12.93
N PHE A 102 38.80 -7.72 13.95
CA PHE A 102 38.00 -8.93 13.79
C PHE A 102 36.52 -8.60 13.85
N SER A 103 35.70 -9.38 13.16
CA SER A 103 34.25 -9.31 13.23
C SER A 103 33.70 -10.73 13.30
N VAL A 104 32.88 -10.98 14.31
CA VAL A 104 32.27 -12.29 14.54
C VAL A 104 30.76 -12.12 14.47
N PHE A 105 30.10 -12.94 13.66
CA PHE A 105 28.64 -12.95 13.61
C PHE A 105 28.09 -14.34 13.37
N ALA A 106 26.88 -14.57 13.87
CA ALA A 106 26.15 -15.80 13.69
C ALA A 106 24.98 -15.60 12.71
N PHE A 107 24.75 -16.58 11.83
CA PHE A 107 23.53 -16.73 11.05
C PHE A 107 22.65 -17.79 11.70
N GLY A 108 21.36 -17.48 11.91
CA GLY A 108 20.42 -18.41 12.57
C GLY A 108 20.51 -18.46 14.11
N ALA A 109 21.33 -17.59 14.73
CA ALA A 109 21.45 -17.47 16.18
C ALA A 109 21.85 -16.05 16.60
N THR A 110 21.66 -15.72 17.88
CA THR A 110 22.15 -14.48 18.48
C THR A 110 23.57 -14.70 19.03
N CYS A 111 24.50 -13.79 18.72
CA CYS A 111 25.90 -13.87 19.13
C CYS A 111 26.19 -12.79 20.19
N THR A 112 26.49 -13.18 21.43
CA THR A 112 26.75 -12.23 22.54
C THR A 112 28.13 -11.59 22.40
N ALA A 113 28.35 -10.43 23.03
CA ALA A 113 29.63 -9.75 22.97
C ALA A 113 30.76 -10.57 23.63
N GLU A 114 30.45 -11.27 24.72
CA GLU A 114 31.38 -12.16 25.43
C GLU A 114 31.85 -13.30 24.51
N HIS A 115 30.92 -13.94 23.80
CA HIS A 115 31.23 -15.01 22.85
C HIS A 115 32.06 -14.49 21.67
N GLN A 116 31.73 -13.30 21.14
CA GLN A 116 32.53 -12.68 20.07
C GLN A 116 33.98 -12.47 20.52
N ILE A 117 34.20 -11.97 21.75
CA ILE A 117 35.55 -11.77 22.29
C ILE A 117 36.27 -13.11 22.46
N GLU A 118 35.62 -14.13 23.02
CA GLU A 118 36.18 -15.48 23.19
C GLU A 118 36.66 -16.06 21.85
N VAL A 119 35.82 -15.97 20.81
CA VAL A 119 36.15 -16.43 19.46
C VAL A 119 37.35 -15.65 18.91
N ILE A 120 37.39 -14.33 19.08
CA ILE A 120 38.51 -13.49 18.63
C ILE A 120 39.81 -13.87 19.33
N GLU A 121 39.79 -14.01 20.66
CA GLU A 121 40.95 -14.37 21.47
C GLU A 121 41.49 -15.77 21.12
N SER A 122 40.61 -16.67 20.68
CA SER A 122 40.99 -18.01 20.20
C SER A 122 41.93 -17.97 18.98
N PHE A 123 41.97 -16.86 18.25
CA PHE A 123 42.88 -16.62 17.11
C PHE A 123 44.14 -15.82 17.48
N SER A 124 44.42 -15.59 18.77
CA SER A 124 45.62 -14.86 19.26
C SER A 124 46.95 -15.43 18.73
N TRP A 125 47.01 -16.73 18.43
CA TRP A 125 48.17 -17.39 17.85
C TRP A 125 48.53 -16.94 16.42
N LEU A 126 47.66 -16.18 15.73
CA LEU A 126 48.02 -15.54 14.45
C LEU A 126 49.15 -14.51 14.61
N GLY A 127 49.32 -13.94 15.81
CA GLY A 127 50.45 -13.09 16.16
C GLY A 127 50.54 -11.80 15.35
N PHE A 128 49.42 -11.10 15.18
CA PHE A 128 49.38 -9.78 14.54
C PHE A 128 49.90 -8.70 15.50
N ASP A 129 50.87 -7.91 15.03
CA ASP A 129 51.54 -6.83 15.77
C ASP A 129 50.98 -5.43 15.41
N GLY A 130 50.08 -5.34 14.43
CA GLY A 130 49.46 -4.07 14.00
C GLY A 130 48.35 -3.56 14.93
N ASP A 131 48.03 -2.27 14.83
CA ASP A 131 47.02 -1.64 15.69
C ASP A 131 45.59 -2.17 15.46
N ILE A 132 44.84 -2.36 16.55
CA ILE A 132 43.42 -2.71 16.48
C ILE A 132 42.60 -1.44 16.18
N VAL A 133 42.01 -1.36 14.99
CA VAL A 133 41.26 -0.18 14.51
C VAL A 133 39.84 -0.57 14.11
N LEU A 134 38.86 -0.13 14.90
CA LEU A 134 37.44 -0.49 14.68
C LEU A 134 36.79 0.23 13.49
N ARG A 135 37.34 1.37 13.05
CA ARG A 135 36.82 2.19 11.95
C ARG A 135 37.88 2.33 10.86
N ASN A 136 37.58 1.82 9.66
CA ASN A 136 38.47 1.83 8.50
C ASN A 136 39.87 1.21 8.74
N PRO A 137 39.96 -0.04 9.23
CA PRO A 137 41.23 -0.75 9.34
C PRO A 137 41.83 -1.04 7.96
N GLN A 138 43.12 -1.36 7.90
CA GLN A 138 43.75 -1.84 6.66
C GLN A 138 43.28 -3.25 6.29
N VAL A 139 42.87 -4.08 7.26
CA VAL A 139 42.37 -5.43 7.05
C VAL A 139 41.23 -5.77 8.02
N GLU A 140 40.21 -6.46 7.53
CA GLU A 140 39.12 -6.99 8.36
C GLU A 140 39.08 -8.51 8.23
N PHE A 141 39.20 -9.20 9.36
CA PHE A 141 39.05 -10.64 9.47
C PHE A 141 37.67 -10.98 10.01
N VAL A 142 37.06 -12.02 9.46
CA VAL A 142 35.67 -12.35 9.75
C VAL A 142 35.54 -13.83 10.10
N VAL A 143 34.92 -14.09 11.25
CA VAL A 143 34.48 -15.42 11.65
C VAL A 143 32.96 -15.47 11.54
N VAL A 144 32.47 -16.45 10.79
CA VAL A 144 31.04 -16.66 10.55
C VAL A 144 30.63 -17.99 11.16
N GLU A 145 29.61 -17.95 12.01
CA GLU A 145 28.99 -19.14 12.59
C GLU A 145 27.62 -19.36 11.94
N ASP A 146 27.50 -20.36 11.07
CA ASP A 146 26.25 -20.69 10.37
C ASP A 146 25.48 -21.79 11.11
N PHE A 147 24.38 -21.43 11.76
CA PHE A 147 23.46 -22.35 12.44
C PHE A 147 22.28 -22.79 11.55
N GLY A 148 22.19 -22.30 10.31
CA GLY A 148 21.07 -22.53 9.39
C GLY A 148 19.76 -21.87 9.84
N ILE A 149 18.64 -22.23 9.21
CA ILE A 149 17.29 -21.72 9.57
C ILE A 149 16.69 -22.53 10.74
N GLU A 150 15.93 -21.87 11.61
CA GLU A 150 15.28 -22.46 12.80
C GLU A 150 14.36 -23.66 12.46
N THR A 151 14.37 -24.67 13.35
CA THR A 151 13.40 -25.78 13.31
C THR A 151 11.99 -25.31 13.77
N PRO A 152 10.90 -26.00 13.36
CA PRO A 152 9.55 -25.66 13.80
C PRO A 152 9.47 -25.56 15.33
N GLY A 153 9.13 -24.37 15.84
CA GLY A 153 9.09 -24.07 17.28
C GLY A 153 10.10 -23.03 17.80
N GLY A 154 10.91 -22.41 16.92
CA GLY A 154 11.68 -21.20 17.24
C GLY A 154 12.83 -21.38 18.23
N LYS A 155 13.34 -22.60 18.41
CA LYS A 155 14.52 -22.86 19.26
C LYS A 155 15.80 -22.81 18.42
N PRO A 156 16.83 -22.04 18.83
CA PRO A 156 18.13 -22.03 18.16
C PRO A 156 18.74 -23.43 18.13
N LYS A 157 19.44 -23.78 17.04
CA LYS A 157 20.20 -25.04 17.01
C LYS A 157 21.35 -24.97 18.02
N PRO A 158 21.61 -26.05 18.77
CA PRO A 158 22.65 -26.06 19.80
C PRO A 158 24.07 -26.07 19.25
N LYS A 159 24.26 -26.33 17.94
CA LYS A 159 25.56 -26.37 17.28
C LYS A 159 25.45 -25.75 15.88
N ALA A 160 26.51 -25.06 15.46
CA ALA A 160 26.63 -24.54 14.11
C ALA A 160 26.71 -25.70 13.10
N GLU A 161 26.08 -25.53 11.94
CA GLU A 161 26.22 -26.44 10.80
C GLU A 161 27.56 -26.24 10.09
N ARG A 162 28.05 -25.00 10.07
CA ARG A 162 29.36 -24.66 9.51
C ARG A 162 29.94 -23.42 10.16
N LEU A 163 31.26 -23.40 10.31
CA LEU A 163 32.05 -22.24 10.68
C LEU A 163 32.98 -21.85 9.53
N TYR A 164 33.13 -20.55 9.30
CA TYR A 164 34.04 -20.01 8.30
C TYR A 164 34.96 -18.97 8.92
N MET A 165 36.22 -18.96 8.50
CA MET A 165 37.16 -17.89 8.79
C MET A 165 37.71 -17.35 7.48
N GLY A 166 37.72 -16.02 7.33
CA GLY A 166 38.23 -15.39 6.14
C GLY A 166 38.61 -13.92 6.32
N LYS A 167 39.09 -13.33 5.23
CA LYS A 167 39.47 -11.91 5.15
C LYS A 167 38.48 -11.20 4.24
N LEU A 168 37.91 -10.09 4.69
CA LEU A 168 37.04 -9.25 3.87
C LEU A 168 37.81 -8.72 2.65
N VAL A 169 37.24 -8.92 1.47
CA VAL A 169 37.79 -8.43 0.19
C VAL A 169 37.01 -7.22 -0.30
N ALA A 170 35.68 -7.32 -0.33
CA ALA A 170 34.82 -6.22 -0.77
C ALA A 170 33.37 -6.38 -0.28
N HIS A 171 32.63 -5.27 -0.28
CA HIS A 171 31.19 -5.22 -0.05
C HIS A 171 30.43 -4.98 -1.35
N GLY A 172 29.15 -5.39 -1.38
CA GLY A 172 28.22 -5.03 -2.45
C GLY A 172 27.71 -3.59 -2.37
N SER A 173 27.03 -3.13 -3.42
CA SER A 173 26.50 -1.77 -3.59
C SER A 173 25.04 -1.62 -3.10
N ARG A 174 24.76 -2.05 -1.88
CA ARG A 174 23.39 -1.96 -1.31
C ARG A 174 22.94 -0.52 -1.01
N ASP A 175 23.87 0.42 -0.90
CA ASP A 175 23.60 1.85 -0.75
C ASP A 175 22.81 2.42 -1.94
N LEU A 176 22.93 1.82 -3.13
CA LEU A 176 22.15 2.20 -4.31
C LEU A 176 20.64 2.04 -4.12
N VAL A 177 20.21 1.06 -3.30
CA VAL A 177 18.79 0.88 -2.94
C VAL A 177 18.27 2.14 -2.22
N GLN A 178 19.10 2.76 -1.37
CA GLN A 178 18.74 3.99 -0.67
C GLN A 178 18.76 5.22 -1.58
N LYS A 179 19.64 5.24 -2.58
CA LYS A 179 19.68 6.31 -3.60
C LYS A 179 18.41 6.31 -4.46
N TYR A 180 17.94 5.14 -4.89
CA TYR A 180 16.77 5.00 -5.76
C TYR A 180 15.44 4.77 -5.02
N ASN A 181 15.47 4.86 -3.68
CA ASN A 181 14.31 4.69 -2.82
C ASN A 181 13.10 5.50 -3.30
N LEU A 182 11.97 4.82 -3.52
CA LEU A 182 10.77 5.41 -4.08
C LEU A 182 10.22 6.58 -3.25
N LYS A 183 10.39 6.56 -1.92
CA LYS A 183 9.94 7.65 -1.04
C LYS A 183 10.66 8.98 -1.30
N LYS A 184 11.86 8.93 -1.87
CA LYS A 184 12.69 10.11 -2.18
C LYS A 184 12.59 10.55 -3.65
N ARG A 185 11.85 9.82 -4.48
CA ARG A 185 11.76 10.06 -5.94
C ARG A 185 10.81 11.21 -6.25
N LYS A 186 11.24 12.19 -7.07
CA LYS A 186 10.42 13.36 -7.45
C LYS A 186 9.15 13.01 -8.21
N TYR A 187 9.19 11.96 -9.02
CA TYR A 187 8.04 11.46 -9.78
C TYR A 187 7.87 9.94 -9.64
N LEU A 188 6.69 9.53 -9.18
CA LEU A 188 6.27 8.14 -9.02
C LEU A 188 4.79 7.98 -9.38
N GLY A 189 4.39 6.75 -9.68
CA GLY A 189 3.02 6.39 -10.06
C GLY A 189 2.78 4.88 -9.92
N ASN A 190 1.60 4.42 -10.33
CA ASN A 190 1.19 3.02 -10.12
C ASN A 190 2.08 1.98 -10.84
N THR A 191 2.85 2.42 -11.83
CA THR A 191 3.81 1.62 -12.60
C THR A 191 5.24 1.71 -12.05
N SER A 192 5.48 2.41 -10.93
CA SER A 192 6.81 2.48 -10.33
C SER A 192 7.21 1.13 -9.72
N MET A 193 8.32 0.57 -10.22
CA MET A 193 8.93 -0.65 -9.69
C MET A 193 9.80 -0.35 -8.46
N ASP A 194 9.85 -1.31 -7.53
CA ASP A 194 10.74 -1.31 -6.37
C ASP A 194 12.22 -1.05 -6.76
N ALA A 195 12.93 -0.31 -5.92
CA ALA A 195 14.29 0.15 -6.20
C ALA A 195 15.32 -0.98 -6.18
N GLU A 196 15.19 -1.94 -5.25
CA GLU A 196 16.13 -3.05 -5.14
C GLU A 196 15.99 -4.00 -6.33
N LEU A 197 14.75 -4.43 -6.60
CA LEU A 197 14.46 -5.34 -7.70
C LEU A 197 14.76 -4.71 -9.08
N SER A 198 14.58 -3.41 -9.24
CA SER A 198 14.95 -2.74 -10.51
C SER A 198 16.46 -2.64 -10.75
N LEU A 199 17.29 -2.62 -9.70
CA LEU A 199 18.75 -2.71 -9.81
C LEU A 199 19.18 -4.17 -10.11
N VAL A 200 18.56 -5.16 -9.46
CA VAL A 200 18.80 -6.59 -9.76
C VAL A 200 18.46 -6.91 -11.21
N MET A 201 17.34 -6.40 -11.72
CA MET A 201 16.98 -6.56 -13.14
C MET A 201 17.98 -5.89 -14.08
N ALA A 202 18.53 -4.73 -13.72
CA ALA A 202 19.57 -4.08 -14.51
C ALA A 202 20.87 -4.91 -14.57
N ASN A 203 21.20 -5.62 -13.47
CA ASN A 203 22.29 -6.60 -13.45
C ASN A 203 21.98 -7.80 -14.36
N GLN A 204 20.80 -8.42 -14.24
CA GLN A 204 20.41 -9.55 -15.09
C GLN A 204 20.30 -9.17 -16.58
N ALA A 205 19.99 -7.92 -16.89
CA ALA A 205 19.97 -7.37 -18.24
C ALA A 205 21.36 -7.09 -18.82
N LEU A 206 22.41 -7.29 -18.03
CA LEU A 206 23.79 -6.97 -18.39
C LEU A 206 23.98 -5.49 -18.79
N ALA A 207 23.28 -4.57 -18.12
CA ALA A 207 23.39 -3.14 -18.38
C ALA A 207 24.80 -2.64 -18.02
N THR A 208 25.51 -2.07 -19.00
CA THR A 208 26.89 -1.58 -18.90
C THR A 208 27.11 -0.38 -19.81
N PRO A 209 28.19 0.41 -19.62
CA PRO A 209 28.54 1.49 -20.55
C PRO A 209 28.61 1.02 -22.01
N GLY A 210 28.08 1.85 -22.92
CA GLY A 210 28.07 1.59 -24.36
C GLY A 210 26.91 0.73 -24.86
N LYS A 211 26.13 0.10 -23.97
CA LYS A 211 24.94 -0.68 -24.34
C LYS A 211 23.68 0.16 -24.43
N ILE A 212 22.74 -0.27 -25.27
CA ILE A 212 21.39 0.32 -25.39
C ILE A 212 20.37 -0.62 -24.75
N VAL A 213 19.68 -0.13 -23.72
CA VAL A 213 18.62 -0.84 -23.00
C VAL A 213 17.27 -0.20 -23.29
N TYR A 214 16.29 -1.02 -23.65
CA TYR A 214 14.95 -0.55 -24.01
C TYR A 214 13.87 -1.11 -23.08
N ASP A 215 12.96 -0.24 -22.64
CA ASP A 215 11.77 -0.61 -21.85
C ASP A 215 10.48 -0.34 -22.64
N PRO A 216 9.84 -1.36 -23.23
CA PRO A 216 8.62 -1.20 -24.02
C PRO A 216 7.37 -0.87 -23.19
N PHE A 217 7.44 -0.90 -21.85
CA PHE A 217 6.36 -0.57 -20.93
C PHE A 217 6.87 0.34 -19.81
N VAL A 218 7.44 1.49 -20.20
CA VAL A 218 8.27 2.31 -19.32
C VAL A 218 7.54 2.89 -18.11
N GLY A 219 6.23 3.14 -18.23
CA GLY A 219 5.44 3.75 -17.17
C GLY A 219 6.08 5.03 -16.63
N THR A 220 6.63 4.94 -15.42
CA THR A 220 7.26 6.06 -14.69
C THR A 220 8.81 6.02 -14.70
N GLY A 221 9.42 5.10 -15.45
CA GLY A 221 10.85 5.11 -15.76
C GLY A 221 11.79 4.35 -14.80
N SER A 222 11.30 3.48 -13.90
CA SER A 222 12.17 2.79 -12.92
C SER A 222 13.37 2.09 -13.56
N PHE A 223 13.16 1.31 -14.63
CA PHE A 223 14.22 0.55 -15.29
C PHE A 223 15.17 1.43 -16.11
N LEU A 224 14.69 2.57 -16.63
CA LEU A 224 15.56 3.55 -17.28
C LEU A 224 16.60 4.08 -16.31
N PHE A 225 16.19 4.42 -15.08
CA PHE A 225 17.08 5.03 -14.10
C PHE A 225 18.12 4.03 -13.58
N THR A 226 17.72 2.80 -13.27
CA THR A 226 18.64 1.78 -12.74
C THR A 226 19.60 1.26 -13.81
N CYS A 227 19.15 1.06 -15.05
CA CYS A 227 20.05 0.66 -16.14
C CYS A 227 21.01 1.80 -16.52
N ALA A 228 20.53 3.05 -16.57
CA ALA A 228 21.36 4.23 -16.81
C ALA A 228 22.39 4.46 -15.71
N HIS A 229 22.06 4.11 -14.47
CA HIS A 229 22.99 4.18 -13.35
C HIS A 229 24.25 3.33 -13.58
N PHE A 230 24.07 2.14 -14.17
CA PHE A 230 25.17 1.26 -14.56
C PHE A 230 25.80 1.63 -15.91
N GLY A 231 25.48 2.82 -16.43
CA GLY A 231 26.14 3.44 -17.57
C GLY A 231 25.54 3.12 -18.93
N ALA A 232 24.49 2.29 -19.00
CA ALA A 232 23.82 2.00 -20.26
C ALA A 232 23.06 3.24 -20.78
N PHE A 233 22.95 3.37 -22.10
CA PHE A 233 22.00 4.28 -22.71
C PHE A 233 20.61 3.67 -22.63
N THR A 234 19.61 4.42 -22.17
CA THR A 234 18.27 3.88 -21.95
C THR A 234 17.22 4.64 -22.73
N MET A 235 16.28 3.88 -23.29
CA MET A 235 15.09 4.40 -23.98
C MET A 235 13.86 3.66 -23.49
N GLY A 236 12.72 4.32 -23.47
CA GLY A 236 11.47 3.69 -23.07
C GLY A 236 10.31 4.03 -24.00
N SER A 237 9.27 3.22 -24.00
CA SER A 237 7.98 3.58 -24.58
C SER A 237 6.83 3.16 -23.71
N ASP A 238 5.71 3.87 -23.81
CA ASP A 238 4.47 3.53 -23.13
C ASP A 238 3.28 3.90 -24.01
N ILE A 239 2.21 3.10 -24.00
CA ILE A 239 0.98 3.45 -24.72
C ILE A 239 0.25 4.63 -24.04
N ASP A 240 0.41 4.77 -22.73
CA ASP A 240 -0.09 5.88 -21.94
C ASP A 240 0.98 6.94 -21.72
N GLY A 241 1.07 7.87 -22.68
CA GLY A 241 1.98 9.00 -22.60
C GLY A 241 1.80 9.91 -21.37
N ARG A 242 0.71 9.79 -20.60
CA ARG A 242 0.54 10.51 -19.33
C ARG A 242 1.47 9.99 -18.25
N GLN A 243 1.80 8.69 -18.24
CA GLN A 243 2.77 8.10 -17.31
C GLN A 243 4.18 8.63 -17.59
N ILE A 244 4.50 8.90 -18.86
CA ILE A 244 5.78 9.49 -19.25
C ILE A 244 5.84 10.99 -18.86
N ARG A 245 4.79 11.75 -19.21
CA ARG A 245 4.74 13.22 -19.05
C ARG A 245 4.55 13.68 -17.60
N GLY A 246 3.96 12.85 -16.74
CA GLY A 246 3.75 13.17 -15.33
C GLY A 246 2.66 14.23 -15.06
N LYS A 247 2.64 14.75 -13.83
CA LYS A 247 1.50 15.53 -13.28
C LYS A 247 1.42 17.00 -13.75
N GLY A 248 2.27 17.41 -14.69
CA GLY A 248 2.39 18.82 -15.12
C GLY A 248 1.56 19.25 -16.34
N TYR A 249 0.89 18.33 -17.04
CA TYR A 249 0.29 18.65 -18.35
C TYR A 249 -1.22 18.96 -18.34
N LEU A 250 -1.90 18.87 -17.20
CA LEU A 250 -3.35 19.12 -17.11
C LEU A 250 -3.71 20.59 -16.78
N PHE A 251 -2.73 21.43 -16.41
CA PHE A 251 -2.94 22.84 -16.09
C PHE A 251 -1.81 23.71 -16.63
N ALA A 252 -2.01 24.32 -17.79
CA ALA A 252 -1.03 25.17 -18.48
C ALA A 252 -0.82 26.57 -17.85
N LEU A 253 -1.15 26.78 -16.56
CA LEU A 253 -1.20 28.11 -15.94
C LEU A 253 -0.46 28.25 -14.60
N MET A 254 0.43 27.32 -14.22
CA MET A 254 1.28 27.48 -13.04
C MET A 254 2.78 27.30 -13.35
N PRO A 255 3.65 28.27 -13.04
CA PRO A 255 5.10 28.10 -13.06
C PRO A 255 5.61 27.59 -11.70
N LEU A 256 6.55 26.62 -11.74
CA LEU A 256 7.34 25.98 -10.66
C LEU A 256 6.91 24.57 -10.21
N GLY A 257 7.68 23.55 -10.66
CA GLY A 257 7.73 22.20 -10.07
C GLY A 257 7.17 21.04 -10.92
N GLN A 258 7.66 20.82 -12.14
CA GLN A 258 7.20 19.72 -13.01
C GLN A 258 7.75 18.35 -12.57
N SER A 259 6.92 17.49 -11.94
CA SER A 259 7.27 16.09 -11.66
C SER A 259 6.93 15.17 -12.84
N SER A 260 7.95 14.62 -13.50
CA SER A 260 7.90 13.70 -14.66
C SER A 260 9.12 12.76 -14.70
N ILE A 261 9.21 11.85 -15.70
CA ILE A 261 10.43 11.07 -15.93
C ILE A 261 11.66 11.98 -16.05
N LYS A 262 11.54 13.09 -16.80
CA LYS A 262 12.61 14.09 -16.93
C LYS A 262 13.09 14.60 -15.58
N SER A 263 12.18 14.93 -14.66
CA SER A 263 12.56 15.42 -13.32
C SER A 263 13.37 14.40 -12.50
N ASN A 264 13.12 13.09 -12.69
CA ASN A 264 13.91 12.02 -12.07
C ASN A 264 15.27 11.87 -12.75
N VAL A 265 15.34 11.98 -14.09
CA VAL A 265 16.61 12.00 -14.83
C VAL A 265 17.51 13.11 -14.31
N GLU A 266 16.95 14.29 -14.04
CA GLU A 266 17.67 15.42 -13.45
C GLU A 266 18.06 15.15 -12.00
N GLN A 267 17.15 14.60 -11.19
CA GLN A 267 17.41 14.25 -9.79
C GLN A 267 18.61 13.32 -9.64
N TYR A 268 18.73 12.32 -10.51
CA TYR A 268 19.76 11.29 -10.41
C TYR A 268 21.00 11.60 -11.27
N ASN A 269 21.05 12.76 -11.93
CA ASN A 269 22.11 13.18 -12.85
C ASN A 269 22.36 12.16 -13.97
N LEU A 270 21.30 11.78 -14.69
CA LEU A 270 21.32 10.76 -15.75
C LEU A 270 21.02 11.33 -17.15
N ARG A 271 21.15 12.65 -17.34
CA ARG A 271 20.77 13.34 -18.60
C ARG A 271 21.56 12.85 -19.82
N ASP A 272 22.78 12.37 -19.61
CA ASP A 272 23.66 11.84 -20.66
C ASP A 272 23.44 10.35 -20.96
N LYS A 273 22.54 9.69 -20.21
CA LYS A 273 22.28 8.24 -20.31
C LYS A 273 20.85 7.91 -20.68
N VAL A 274 19.87 8.62 -20.13
CA VAL A 274 18.46 8.45 -20.50
C VAL A 274 18.21 9.25 -21.78
N LEU A 275 18.11 8.57 -22.91
CA LEU A 275 18.05 9.18 -24.24
C LEU A 275 16.68 9.84 -24.49
N ASP A 276 15.60 9.04 -24.45
CA ASP A 276 14.24 9.56 -24.61
C ASP A 276 13.16 8.53 -24.21
N THR A 277 11.92 8.99 -24.15
CA THR A 277 10.70 8.21 -23.93
C THR A 277 9.66 8.49 -24.99
N LEU A 278 9.13 7.43 -25.61
CA LEU A 278 8.24 7.51 -26.76
C LEU A 278 6.81 7.04 -26.41
N VAL A 279 5.80 7.49 -27.16
CA VAL A 279 4.40 7.10 -26.92
C VAL A 279 3.87 6.28 -28.09
N PHE A 280 3.75 4.97 -27.90
CA PHE A 280 3.13 4.06 -28.87
C PHE A 280 2.75 2.71 -28.23
N ASP A 281 1.96 1.94 -28.96
CA ASP A 281 1.61 0.55 -28.64
C ASP A 281 2.69 -0.40 -29.16
N VAL A 282 3.19 -1.30 -28.31
CA VAL A 282 4.27 -2.24 -28.66
C VAL A 282 3.91 -3.13 -29.85
N CYS A 283 2.63 -3.48 -30.04
CA CYS A 283 2.15 -4.24 -31.20
C CYS A 283 2.28 -3.46 -32.52
N HIS A 284 2.27 -2.13 -32.43
CA HIS A 284 2.32 -1.19 -33.55
C HIS A 284 3.50 -0.22 -33.36
N ASN A 285 4.65 -0.77 -33.01
CA ASN A 285 5.84 0.02 -32.74
C ASN A 285 6.46 0.57 -34.05
N PRO A 286 7.08 1.76 -34.01
CA PRO A 286 7.71 2.37 -35.18
C PRO A 286 9.13 1.87 -35.45
N TRP A 287 9.61 0.86 -34.71
CA TRP A 287 10.98 0.38 -34.85
C TRP A 287 11.16 -0.31 -36.19
N ARG A 288 12.27 -0.02 -36.85
CA ARG A 288 12.67 -0.76 -38.04
C ARG A 288 13.11 -2.16 -37.60
N LYS A 289 12.59 -3.18 -38.27
CA LYS A 289 13.06 -4.57 -38.05
C LYS A 289 14.57 -4.64 -38.25
N GLY A 290 15.25 -5.25 -37.29
CA GLY A 290 16.70 -5.31 -37.20
C GLY A 290 17.13 -5.37 -35.73
N THR A 291 18.39 -5.69 -35.47
CA THR A 291 18.92 -5.80 -34.09
C THR A 291 19.55 -4.47 -33.66
N TRP A 292 18.98 -3.85 -32.62
CA TRP A 292 19.37 -2.50 -32.15
C TRP A 292 19.60 -2.43 -30.64
N PHE A 293 19.00 -3.34 -29.87
CA PHE A 293 19.03 -3.29 -28.41
C PHE A 293 19.92 -4.39 -27.84
N ASP A 294 20.72 -4.05 -26.83
CA ASP A 294 21.53 -5.02 -26.10
C ASP A 294 20.74 -5.69 -24.98
N ALA A 295 19.72 -5.00 -24.47
CA ALA A 295 18.76 -5.60 -23.55
C ALA A 295 17.38 -4.96 -23.64
N ILE A 296 16.37 -5.75 -23.29
CA ILE A 296 15.00 -5.29 -23.07
C ILE A 296 14.64 -5.60 -21.63
N VAL A 297 14.26 -4.59 -20.85
CA VAL A 297 13.95 -4.74 -19.42
C VAL A 297 12.61 -4.11 -19.13
N THR A 298 11.67 -4.89 -18.59
CA THR A 298 10.32 -4.39 -18.45
C THR A 298 9.47 -5.13 -17.41
N ALA A 299 8.42 -4.49 -16.94
CA ALA A 299 7.36 -5.14 -16.16
C ALA A 299 6.07 -4.96 -16.96
N PRO A 300 5.74 -5.89 -17.89
CA PRO A 300 4.52 -5.76 -18.67
C PRO A 300 3.34 -5.64 -17.71
N TYR A 301 2.48 -4.66 -17.99
CA TYR A 301 1.36 -4.24 -17.16
C TYR A 301 0.67 -5.41 -16.41
N GLY A 302 0.73 -5.39 -15.08
CA GLY A 302 0.13 -6.40 -14.22
C GLY A 302 -1.26 -6.04 -13.68
N VAL A 303 -1.53 -6.38 -12.41
CA VAL A 303 -2.84 -6.12 -11.77
C VAL A 303 -3.13 -4.63 -11.59
N ARG A 304 -2.14 -3.86 -11.14
CA ARG A 304 -2.30 -2.44 -10.72
C ARG A 304 -2.59 -1.49 -11.89
N ALA A 305 -2.14 -1.85 -13.08
CA ALA A 305 -2.45 -1.19 -14.34
C ALA A 305 -2.63 -2.28 -15.38
N GLY A 306 -3.85 -2.49 -15.89
CA GLY A 306 -4.13 -3.57 -16.83
C GLY A 306 -3.53 -3.31 -18.21
N ALA A 307 -3.00 -4.36 -18.85
CA ALA A 307 -2.41 -4.28 -20.17
C ALA A 307 -3.42 -3.84 -21.24
N LYS A 308 -2.95 -3.00 -22.17
CA LYS A 308 -3.77 -2.36 -23.20
C LYS A 308 -3.01 -2.34 -24.53
N LYS A 309 -3.75 -2.50 -25.62
CA LYS A 309 -3.27 -2.28 -27.00
C LYS A 309 -4.23 -1.37 -27.75
N LEU A 310 -3.78 -0.81 -28.87
CA LEU A 310 -4.64 0.01 -29.72
C LEU A 310 -5.82 -0.81 -30.21
N GLY A 311 -7.00 -0.21 -30.14
CA GLY A 311 -8.21 -0.84 -30.61
C GLY A 311 -9.45 -0.30 -29.95
N ARG A 312 -10.59 -0.53 -30.60
CA ARG A 312 -11.90 -0.21 -30.05
C ARG A 312 -12.39 -1.38 -29.20
N LYS A 313 -13.01 -1.10 -28.05
CA LYS A 313 -13.65 -2.12 -27.20
C LYS A 313 -14.82 -2.82 -27.88
N SER A 314 -15.45 -2.18 -28.86
CA SER A 314 -16.53 -2.73 -29.69
C SER A 314 -16.14 -2.57 -31.16
N THR A 315 -16.04 -3.68 -31.88
CA THR A 315 -15.91 -3.73 -33.35
C THR A 315 -17.27 -3.64 -34.04
N SER A 316 -18.38 -3.76 -33.28
CA SER A 316 -19.77 -3.75 -33.77
C SER A 316 -20.38 -2.36 -34.01
N LYS A 317 -19.72 -1.29 -33.57
CA LYS A 317 -20.12 0.09 -33.93
C LYS A 317 -19.35 0.51 -35.18
N LEU A 318 -20.06 0.66 -36.30
CA LEU A 318 -19.54 1.32 -37.50
C LEU A 318 -18.86 2.64 -37.10
N PRO A 319 -17.74 3.04 -37.76
CA PRO A 319 -17.23 4.40 -37.60
C PRO A 319 -18.40 5.36 -37.80
N GLN A 320 -18.66 6.26 -36.84
CA GLN A 320 -19.69 7.29 -37.05
C GLN A 320 -19.39 7.99 -38.38
N GLU A 321 -20.37 8.02 -39.27
CA GLU A 321 -20.24 8.72 -40.54
C GLU A 321 -19.87 10.18 -40.27
N MET A 322 -18.97 10.66 -41.11
CA MET A 322 -18.47 12.03 -41.07
C MET A 322 -19.65 12.98 -41.25
N ARG A 323 -20.02 13.72 -40.19
CA ARG A 323 -21.16 14.64 -40.26
C ARG A 323 -20.82 15.78 -41.23
N ILE A 324 -21.71 16.02 -42.18
CA ILE A 324 -21.66 17.11 -43.17
C ILE A 324 -22.66 18.17 -42.70
N TYR A 325 -22.28 19.45 -42.75
CA TYR A 325 -23.18 20.58 -42.48
C TYR A 325 -23.06 21.55 -43.66
N GLU A 326 -24.18 21.86 -44.31
CA GLU A 326 -24.24 22.75 -45.50
C GLU A 326 -23.32 22.33 -46.66
N GLY A 327 -23.29 21.03 -46.99
CA GLY A 327 -22.52 20.51 -48.13
C GLY A 327 -21.01 20.40 -47.88
N GLU A 328 -20.50 20.95 -46.77
CA GLU A 328 -19.11 20.83 -46.36
C GLU A 328 -18.97 19.84 -45.19
N PRO A 329 -17.94 18.99 -45.20
CA PRO A 329 -17.63 18.18 -44.04
C PRO A 329 -17.41 19.09 -42.83
N MET A 330 -18.05 18.79 -41.71
CA MET A 330 -18.02 19.62 -40.49
C MET A 330 -16.62 19.75 -39.84
N HIS A 331 -15.59 19.16 -40.48
CA HIS A 331 -14.17 19.27 -40.18
C HIS A 331 -13.40 20.20 -41.16
N LEU A 332 -14.07 21.03 -41.97
CA LEU A 332 -13.46 22.00 -42.91
C LEU A 332 -14.04 23.42 -42.84
N CYS A 333 -15.09 23.70 -42.06
CA CYS A 333 -15.69 25.02 -41.99
C CYS A 333 -14.79 26.02 -41.25
N ALA A 334 -13.94 26.74 -41.99
CA ALA A 334 -13.15 27.86 -41.51
C ALA A 334 -13.84 29.19 -41.87
N GLY A 335 -14.49 29.83 -40.90
CA GLY A 335 -14.86 31.24 -41.01
C GLY A 335 -16.30 31.59 -40.57
N SER A 336 -16.39 32.58 -39.69
CA SER A 336 -17.55 33.47 -39.48
C SER A 336 -18.86 32.91 -38.89
N SER A 337 -18.85 32.34 -37.68
CA SER A 337 -19.99 32.45 -36.74
C SER A 337 -19.57 32.22 -35.27
N PRO A 338 -20.12 32.95 -34.27
CA PRO A 338 -19.66 32.90 -32.88
C PRO A 338 -20.39 31.82 -32.08
N CYS A 339 -19.98 30.56 -32.23
CA CYS A 339 -20.44 29.45 -31.39
C CYS A 339 -19.27 28.64 -30.80
N ARG A 340 -19.43 28.22 -29.55
CA ARG A 340 -18.51 27.50 -28.63
C ARG A 340 -18.04 26.10 -29.10
N LEU A 341 -17.83 25.87 -30.40
CA LEU A 341 -17.38 24.58 -30.94
C LEU A 341 -16.06 24.73 -31.72
N ARG A 342 -14.98 25.12 -31.03
CA ARG A 342 -13.65 25.27 -31.65
C ARG A 342 -12.67 24.11 -31.34
N ILE A 343 -13.11 23.01 -30.72
CA ILE A 343 -12.20 21.97 -30.14
C ILE A 343 -12.48 20.54 -30.65
N ILE A 344 -12.79 20.32 -31.93
CA ILE A 344 -12.82 18.95 -32.52
C ILE A 344 -11.90 18.83 -33.75
N TYR A 345 -10.90 19.70 -33.86
CA TYR A 345 -9.96 19.66 -34.95
C TYR A 345 -8.61 19.28 -34.39
N ASN A 346 -8.14 18.08 -34.74
CA ASN A 346 -6.89 17.49 -34.27
C ASN A 346 -6.85 17.08 -32.79
N SER A 347 -7.85 16.32 -32.32
CA SER A 347 -7.78 15.72 -30.98
C SER A 347 -6.47 14.95 -30.75
N HIS A 348 -5.97 14.24 -31.77
CA HIS A 348 -4.67 13.56 -31.75
C HIS A 348 -3.45 14.47 -31.64
N ARG A 349 -3.56 15.77 -31.95
CA ARG A 349 -2.51 16.79 -31.75
C ARG A 349 -2.62 17.49 -30.39
N ARG A 350 -3.64 17.17 -29.58
CA ARG A 350 -3.72 17.68 -28.21
C ARG A 350 -2.66 17.01 -27.34
N THR A 351 -2.05 17.79 -26.46
CA THR A 351 -1.03 17.31 -25.52
C THR A 351 -1.57 16.35 -24.46
N ASP A 352 -2.88 16.34 -24.25
CA ASP A 352 -3.62 15.44 -23.35
C ASP A 352 -4.33 14.29 -24.07
N TYR A 353 -4.08 14.11 -25.38
CA TYR A 353 -4.68 13.04 -26.16
C TYR A 353 -4.28 11.65 -25.64
N TYR A 354 -5.29 10.79 -25.49
CA TYR A 354 -5.13 9.38 -25.16
C TYR A 354 -5.80 8.53 -26.25
N PRO A 355 -5.06 7.68 -26.99
CA PRO A 355 -5.63 6.93 -28.09
C PRO A 355 -6.62 5.86 -27.60
N PRO A 356 -7.63 5.47 -28.40
CA PRO A 356 -8.54 4.38 -28.04
C PRO A 356 -7.80 3.05 -27.85
N THR A 357 -7.99 2.46 -26.67
CA THR A 357 -7.37 1.19 -26.28
C THR A 357 -8.41 0.12 -25.96
N LYS A 358 -8.06 -1.15 -26.18
CA LYS A 358 -8.79 -2.33 -25.71
C LYS A 358 -7.94 -3.15 -24.73
N PRO A 359 -8.56 -4.03 -23.91
CA PRO A 359 -7.82 -4.98 -23.08
C PRO A 359 -6.81 -5.78 -23.91
N TYR A 360 -5.63 -5.99 -23.35
CA TYR A 360 -4.57 -6.82 -23.91
C TYR A 360 -4.37 -7.98 -22.95
N GLU A 361 -4.60 -9.20 -23.42
CA GLU A 361 -4.52 -10.40 -22.59
C GLU A 361 -3.04 -10.74 -22.32
N MET A 362 -2.72 -11.24 -21.12
CA MET A 362 -1.33 -11.41 -20.67
C MET A 362 -0.55 -12.42 -21.51
N SER A 363 -1.14 -13.56 -21.89
CA SER A 363 -0.47 -14.51 -22.79
C SER A 363 -0.12 -13.87 -24.13
N GLU A 364 -1.01 -13.04 -24.70
CA GLU A 364 -0.74 -12.29 -25.93
C GLU A 364 0.39 -11.25 -25.74
N VAL A 365 0.40 -10.54 -24.60
CA VAL A 365 1.46 -9.56 -24.26
C VAL A 365 2.82 -10.24 -24.25
N LEU A 366 2.92 -11.42 -23.63
CA LEU A 366 4.18 -12.14 -23.46
C LEU A 366 4.68 -12.72 -24.78
N VAL A 367 3.79 -13.26 -25.62
CA VAL A 367 4.12 -13.74 -26.97
C VAL A 367 4.62 -12.58 -27.83
N ASP A 368 3.91 -11.46 -27.88
CA ASP A 368 4.32 -10.32 -28.68
C ASP A 368 5.59 -9.64 -28.12
N LEU A 369 5.80 -9.64 -26.80
CA LEU A 369 7.04 -9.18 -26.17
C LEU A 369 8.24 -10.07 -26.56
N LEU A 370 8.06 -11.39 -26.56
CA LEU A 370 9.10 -12.34 -26.97
C LEU A 370 9.41 -12.19 -28.47
N GLU A 371 8.39 -12.09 -29.32
CA GLU A 371 8.54 -11.80 -30.76
C GLU A 371 9.28 -10.49 -31.01
N PHE A 372 8.91 -9.44 -30.27
CA PHE A 372 9.58 -8.15 -30.33
C PHE A 372 11.06 -8.28 -29.94
N ALA A 373 11.35 -9.01 -28.86
CA ALA A 373 12.71 -9.22 -28.39
C ALA A 373 13.56 -10.02 -29.39
N VAL A 374 13.02 -11.10 -29.96
CA VAL A 374 13.70 -11.90 -30.98
C VAL A 374 14.05 -11.04 -32.20
N GLN A 375 13.16 -10.14 -32.62
CA GLN A 375 13.41 -9.27 -33.77
C GLN A 375 14.45 -8.19 -33.48
N HIS A 376 14.48 -7.62 -32.26
CA HIS A 376 15.22 -6.39 -31.98
C HIS A 376 16.44 -6.51 -31.08
N LEU A 377 16.60 -7.61 -30.34
CA LEU A 377 17.81 -7.83 -29.53
C LEU A 377 19.02 -8.20 -30.39
N ASN A 378 20.19 -7.76 -30.00
CA ASN A 378 21.47 -8.28 -30.49
C ASN A 378 21.64 -9.74 -30.04
N ILE A 379 22.44 -10.52 -30.78
CA ILE A 379 22.83 -11.87 -30.32
C ILE A 379 23.63 -11.73 -29.03
N GLY A 380 23.32 -12.54 -28.01
CA GLY A 380 23.81 -12.40 -26.64
C GLY A 380 23.07 -11.34 -25.81
N GLY A 381 22.14 -10.60 -26.41
CA GLY A 381 21.29 -9.65 -25.72
C GLY A 381 20.21 -10.35 -24.88
N ARG A 382 19.75 -9.69 -23.81
CA ARG A 382 18.80 -10.29 -22.85
C ARG A 382 17.45 -9.60 -22.80
N LEU A 383 16.40 -10.41 -22.72
CA LEU A 383 15.04 -10.00 -22.36
C LEU A 383 14.82 -10.32 -20.87
N VAL A 384 14.52 -9.31 -20.06
CA VAL A 384 14.29 -9.44 -18.61
C VAL A 384 12.92 -8.88 -18.27
N TYR A 385 11.99 -9.71 -17.79
CA TYR A 385 10.63 -9.27 -17.52
C TYR A 385 9.93 -9.97 -16.35
N TRP A 386 8.92 -9.29 -15.80
CA TRP A 386 8.05 -9.87 -14.77
C TRP A 386 6.85 -10.61 -15.38
N LEU A 387 6.60 -11.81 -14.88
CA LEU A 387 5.47 -12.66 -15.20
C LEU A 387 4.58 -12.85 -13.95
N PRO A 388 3.36 -12.27 -13.90
CA PRO A 388 2.43 -12.53 -12.79
C PRO A 388 1.81 -13.95 -12.89
N THR A 389 1.72 -14.66 -11.77
CA THR A 389 1.31 -16.08 -11.72
C THR A 389 0.44 -16.39 -10.51
N VAL A 390 -0.51 -17.31 -10.65
CA VAL A 390 -1.16 -17.99 -9.51
C VAL A 390 -0.23 -19.10 -9.04
N THR A 391 0.11 -19.13 -7.74
CA THR A 391 1.17 -20.00 -7.20
C THR A 391 0.89 -21.48 -7.49
N ASP A 392 -0.34 -21.94 -7.24
CA ASP A 392 -0.71 -23.36 -7.35
C ASP A 392 -1.01 -23.82 -8.80
N GLU A 393 -1.15 -22.89 -9.74
CA GLU A 393 -1.50 -23.19 -11.14
C GLU A 393 -0.32 -23.03 -12.10
N TYR A 394 0.77 -22.41 -11.64
CA TYR A 394 1.92 -22.12 -12.47
C TYR A 394 2.70 -23.38 -12.84
N SER A 395 3.20 -23.42 -14.07
CA SER A 395 4.25 -24.34 -14.48
C SER A 395 5.28 -23.69 -15.40
N ASN A 396 6.49 -24.25 -15.47
CA ASN A 396 7.55 -23.71 -16.33
C ASN A 396 7.16 -23.67 -17.83
N SER A 397 6.19 -24.49 -18.26
CA SER A 397 5.62 -24.45 -19.61
C SER A 397 4.81 -23.18 -19.92
N ASP A 398 4.44 -22.41 -18.88
CA ASP A 398 3.67 -21.17 -19.02
C ASP A 398 4.54 -20.00 -19.53
N VAL A 399 5.87 -20.17 -19.53
CA VAL A 399 6.83 -19.21 -20.09
C VAL A 399 6.90 -19.41 -21.60
N PRO A 400 6.60 -18.40 -22.43
CA PRO A 400 6.70 -18.54 -23.88
C PRO A 400 8.11 -18.90 -24.32
N GLN A 401 8.19 -19.76 -25.33
CA GLN A 401 9.44 -20.26 -25.89
C GLN A 401 9.61 -19.75 -27.32
N HIS A 402 10.86 -19.57 -27.76
CA HIS A 402 11.20 -19.30 -29.15
C HIS A 402 12.53 -19.97 -29.49
N PRO A 403 12.70 -20.63 -30.65
CA PRO A 403 13.94 -21.35 -31.00
C PRO A 403 15.22 -20.50 -31.06
N SER A 404 15.07 -19.18 -31.10
CA SER A 404 16.17 -18.20 -31.08
C SER A 404 16.48 -17.64 -29.69
N MET A 405 15.73 -18.03 -28.65
CA MET A 405 15.86 -17.56 -27.27
C MET A 405 16.09 -18.73 -26.33
N ARG A 406 16.91 -18.54 -25.31
CA ARG A 406 17.13 -19.50 -24.22
C ARG A 406 16.72 -18.88 -22.89
N LEU A 407 15.98 -19.62 -22.09
CA LEU A 407 15.72 -19.25 -20.69
C LEU A 407 17.02 -19.32 -19.89
N VAL A 408 17.43 -18.21 -19.29
CA VAL A 408 18.60 -18.08 -18.42
C VAL A 408 18.20 -18.28 -16.96
N SER A 409 17.14 -17.61 -16.52
CA SER A 409 16.66 -17.73 -15.15
C SER A 409 15.14 -17.52 -15.05
N ASN A 410 14.55 -18.12 -14.02
CA ASN A 410 13.14 -18.03 -13.69
C ASN A 410 12.97 -17.99 -12.17
N SER A 411 13.07 -16.78 -11.60
CA SER A 411 13.13 -16.56 -10.15
C SER A 411 11.78 -16.12 -9.59
N GLU A 412 11.26 -16.82 -8.59
CA GLU A 412 9.98 -16.53 -7.96
C GLU A 412 10.07 -15.53 -6.82
N GLN A 413 9.14 -14.58 -6.83
CA GLN A 413 8.76 -13.80 -5.65
C GLN A 413 7.34 -14.19 -5.23
N ASN A 414 7.26 -14.94 -4.14
CA ASN A 414 6.02 -15.52 -3.62
C ASN A 414 5.31 -14.54 -2.64
N PHE A 415 3.98 -14.44 -2.75
CA PHE A 415 3.09 -13.66 -1.87
C PHE A 415 1.93 -14.50 -1.30
N GLY A 416 2.10 -15.83 -1.17
CA GLY A 416 1.07 -16.78 -0.77
C GLY A 416 0.35 -17.38 -1.97
N ALA A 417 -0.95 -17.07 -2.13
CA ALA A 417 -1.78 -17.59 -3.24
C ALA A 417 -1.37 -17.05 -4.63
N TRP A 418 -0.58 -15.96 -4.66
CA TRP A 418 -0.09 -15.33 -5.87
C TRP A 418 1.42 -15.20 -5.82
N SER A 419 2.05 -15.26 -6.99
CA SER A 419 3.46 -14.96 -7.14
C SER A 419 3.71 -14.12 -8.38
N ARG A 420 4.93 -13.63 -8.50
CA ARG A 420 5.45 -13.12 -9.77
C ARG A 420 6.84 -13.67 -9.99
N ARG A 421 7.14 -13.98 -11.24
CA ARG A 421 8.40 -14.58 -11.64
C ARG A 421 9.20 -13.61 -12.49
N LEU A 422 10.47 -13.43 -12.15
CA LEU A 422 11.42 -12.69 -12.97
C LEU A 422 12.03 -13.65 -13.98
N ILE A 423 11.69 -13.44 -15.25
CA ILE A 423 12.15 -14.24 -16.37
C ILE A 423 13.29 -13.50 -17.06
N THR A 424 14.42 -14.18 -17.22
CA THR A 424 15.54 -13.69 -18.03
C THR A 424 15.79 -14.67 -19.18
N MET A 425 15.79 -14.17 -20.40
CA MET A 425 16.07 -14.94 -21.61
C MET A 425 17.19 -14.28 -22.41
N GLU A 426 17.97 -15.09 -23.13
CA GLU A 426 19.08 -14.65 -23.97
C GLU A 426 18.86 -15.04 -25.42
N LYS A 427 19.17 -14.12 -26.35
CA LYS A 427 19.08 -14.39 -27.78
C LYS A 427 20.33 -15.14 -28.27
N LEU A 428 20.14 -16.31 -28.85
CA LEU A 428 21.25 -17.18 -29.29
C LEU A 428 21.60 -17.03 -30.78
N ARG A 429 20.64 -16.69 -31.63
CA ARG A 429 20.83 -16.62 -33.08
C ARG A 429 19.97 -15.55 -33.74
N ALA A 430 20.25 -15.29 -35.01
CA ALA A 430 19.47 -14.37 -35.82
C ALA A 430 17.99 -14.81 -35.91
N TRP A 431 17.11 -13.83 -35.97
CA TRP A 431 15.67 -14.05 -36.12
C TRP A 431 15.36 -14.67 -37.48
N ASP A 432 14.58 -15.75 -37.47
CA ASP A 432 13.99 -16.33 -38.67
C ASP A 432 12.51 -15.92 -38.78
N PRO A 433 12.11 -15.21 -39.85
CA PRO A 433 10.71 -14.83 -40.09
C PRO A 433 9.72 -16.00 -40.24
N THR A 434 10.18 -17.24 -40.39
CA THR A 434 9.34 -18.45 -40.43
C THR A 434 9.06 -19.03 -39.04
N GLU A 435 9.89 -18.71 -38.05
CA GLU A 435 9.74 -19.16 -36.67
C GLU A 435 8.84 -18.22 -35.87
N ARG A 436 8.13 -18.76 -34.88
CA ARG A 436 7.21 -18.00 -34.02
C ARG A 436 7.36 -18.43 -32.57
N ALA A 437 6.99 -17.52 -31.68
CA ALA A 437 6.90 -17.82 -30.26
C ALA A 437 5.73 -18.80 -29.99
N THR A 438 5.96 -19.77 -29.12
CA THR A 438 5.01 -20.81 -28.73
C THR A 438 4.82 -20.85 -27.22
N ILE A 439 3.69 -21.40 -26.77
CA ILE A 439 3.42 -21.72 -25.35
C ILE A 439 2.93 -23.16 -25.30
N ASP A 440 3.51 -23.99 -24.42
CA ASP A 440 3.10 -25.38 -24.24
C ASP A 440 1.93 -25.48 -23.25
N VAL A 441 0.79 -26.02 -23.70
CA VAL A 441 -0.37 -26.30 -22.83
C VAL A 441 -0.47 -27.82 -22.65
N THR A 442 0.03 -28.35 -21.54
CA THR A 442 0.04 -29.80 -21.29
C THR A 442 -1.32 -30.34 -20.82
N HIS A 443 -1.92 -31.26 -21.57
CA HIS A 443 -3.12 -32.03 -21.16
C HIS A 443 -2.75 -33.25 -20.30
N ARG A 444 -3.53 -33.58 -19.25
CA ARG A 444 -3.34 -34.83 -18.48
C ARG A 444 -3.74 -36.03 -19.34
N GLY A 445 -2.76 -36.68 -19.94
CA GLY A 445 -2.94 -37.91 -20.71
C GLY A 445 -2.07 -37.97 -21.96
N GLY A 446 -0.75 -37.97 -21.78
CA GLY A 446 0.23 -38.43 -22.78
C GLY A 446 0.04 -38.01 -24.24
N LYS A 447 0.37 -36.75 -24.57
CA LYS A 447 1.12 -36.28 -25.76
C LYS A 447 1.21 -34.75 -25.70
N SER A 448 2.39 -34.19 -26.00
CA SER A 448 2.68 -32.76 -26.01
C SER A 448 2.31 -32.14 -27.36
N ASP A 449 1.32 -31.24 -27.40
CA ASP A 449 1.00 -30.45 -28.60
C ASP A 449 1.41 -28.99 -28.35
N ALA A 450 2.43 -28.51 -29.08
CA ALA A 450 2.87 -27.12 -29.03
C ALA A 450 1.91 -26.24 -29.84
N VAL A 451 1.27 -25.25 -29.20
CA VAL A 451 0.32 -24.34 -29.87
C VAL A 451 1.03 -23.05 -30.29
N ALA A 452 1.13 -22.81 -31.60
CA ALA A 452 1.54 -21.52 -32.15
C ALA A 452 0.35 -20.54 -32.10
N LEU A 453 0.30 -19.69 -31.06
CA LEU A 453 -0.79 -18.75 -30.76
C LEU A 453 -1.00 -17.60 -31.79
N LYS A 454 -0.43 -17.71 -33.00
CA LYS A 454 -0.65 -16.77 -34.11
C LYS A 454 -1.30 -17.39 -35.36
N ILE A 455 -1.52 -18.71 -35.41
CA ILE A 455 -2.10 -19.40 -36.59
C ILE A 455 -3.59 -19.77 -36.42
N GLU A 456 -4.17 -19.72 -35.23
CA GLU A 456 -5.64 -19.82 -35.08
C GLU A 456 -6.30 -18.44 -34.91
N ARG A 457 -6.03 -17.55 -35.87
CA ARG A 457 -6.92 -16.43 -36.17
C ARG A 457 -7.84 -16.91 -37.30
N ASP A 458 -8.88 -17.69 -36.96
CA ASP A 458 -10.25 -17.46 -37.47
C ASP A 458 -11.33 -18.53 -37.20
N LEU A 459 -11.10 -19.80 -36.83
CA LEU A 459 -12.20 -20.79 -36.99
C LEU A 459 -12.52 -21.79 -35.87
N SER A 460 -11.76 -21.92 -34.78
CA SER A 460 -11.96 -23.06 -33.85
C SER A 460 -12.59 -22.72 -32.48
N LEU A 461 -12.46 -21.52 -31.93
CA LEU A 461 -13.01 -21.20 -30.59
C LEU A 461 -14.55 -20.94 -30.55
N ARG A 462 -15.23 -21.05 -31.68
CA ARG A 462 -16.71 -20.93 -31.76
C ARG A 462 -17.45 -22.26 -31.94
N LYS A 463 -16.79 -23.36 -32.31
CA LYS A 463 -17.49 -24.63 -32.58
C LYS A 463 -17.59 -25.59 -31.37
N GLU A 464 -16.76 -25.46 -30.34
CA GLU A 464 -16.83 -26.35 -29.16
C GLU A 464 -17.89 -25.98 -28.10
N ARG A 465 -18.69 -24.91 -28.28
CA ARG A 465 -19.77 -24.57 -27.32
C ARG A 465 -21.16 -25.08 -27.69
N LYS A 466 -21.31 -25.85 -28.77
CA LYS A 466 -22.64 -26.32 -29.25
C LYS A 466 -22.79 -27.83 -29.46
N ARG A 467 -21.82 -28.65 -29.07
CA ARG A 467 -22.00 -30.10 -29.00
C ARG A 467 -21.32 -30.64 -27.76
N GLU A 468 -22.13 -30.99 -26.77
CA GLU A 468 -22.09 -32.23 -25.99
C GLU A 468 -22.85 -32.04 -24.68
N GLY A 469 -24.10 -32.50 -24.69
CA GLY A 469 -24.64 -33.15 -23.52
C GLY A 469 -24.05 -34.56 -23.45
N ASN A 470 -23.80 -35.02 -22.22
CA ASN A 470 -23.33 -36.36 -21.85
C ASN A 470 -21.93 -36.76 -22.34
N GLY A 471 -20.91 -36.43 -21.54
CA GLY A 471 -19.58 -37.06 -21.57
C GLY A 471 -18.82 -36.71 -20.28
N LYS A 472 -18.09 -37.66 -19.68
CA LYS A 472 -17.28 -37.44 -18.48
C LYS A 472 -16.17 -36.42 -18.77
N ASP A 473 -16.21 -35.26 -18.12
CA ASP A 473 -15.21 -34.20 -18.26
C ASP A 473 -13.81 -34.69 -17.86
N THR A 474 -12.86 -34.57 -18.80
CA THR A 474 -11.42 -34.58 -18.53
C THR A 474 -10.96 -33.12 -18.40
N GLU A 475 -10.45 -32.72 -17.23
CA GLU A 475 -10.04 -31.34 -16.94
C GLU A 475 -8.94 -30.83 -17.91
N LYS A 476 -9.23 -29.77 -18.69
CA LYS A 476 -8.22 -29.02 -19.48
C LYS A 476 -7.38 -28.14 -18.53
N LYS A 477 -6.04 -28.27 -18.54
CA LYS A 477 -5.11 -27.42 -17.75
C LYS A 477 -5.09 -25.98 -18.31
N GLN A 478 -5.38 -24.98 -17.48
CA GLN A 478 -5.28 -23.55 -17.83
C GLN A 478 -3.89 -23.01 -17.45
N LEU A 479 -3.35 -22.05 -18.21
CA LEU A 479 -2.06 -21.40 -17.92
C LEU A 479 -2.14 -20.67 -16.57
N GLY A 480 -1.10 -20.68 -15.74
CA GLY A 480 -1.12 -20.07 -14.40
C GLY A 480 -1.27 -18.54 -14.38
N HIS A 481 -1.21 -17.88 -15.55
CA HIS A 481 -1.54 -16.46 -15.72
C HIS A 481 -2.94 -16.22 -16.33
N TYR A 482 -3.59 -17.28 -16.82
CA TYR A 482 -4.94 -17.24 -17.39
C TYR A 482 -5.95 -16.88 -16.29
N ALA A 483 -6.77 -15.85 -16.54
CA ALA A 483 -7.69 -15.27 -15.57
C ALA A 483 -7.03 -14.75 -14.27
N PHE A 484 -5.70 -14.57 -14.21
CA PHE A 484 -5.00 -14.06 -13.02
C PHE A 484 -5.63 -12.76 -12.50
N ARG A 485 -5.97 -11.83 -13.40
CA ARG A 485 -6.64 -10.58 -13.04
C ARG A 485 -8.02 -10.83 -12.41
N GLU A 486 -8.83 -11.71 -12.99
CA GLU A 486 -10.18 -12.03 -12.48
C GLU A 486 -10.12 -12.77 -11.15
N LYS A 487 -9.19 -13.71 -10.98
CA LYS A 487 -8.98 -14.46 -9.73
C LYS A 487 -8.37 -13.59 -8.63
N TYR A 488 -7.40 -12.73 -8.97
CA TYR A 488 -6.81 -11.77 -8.04
C TYR A 488 -7.88 -10.85 -7.46
N PHE A 489 -8.76 -10.29 -8.29
CA PHE A 489 -9.89 -9.46 -7.81
C PHE A 489 -11.04 -10.30 -7.22
N GLY A 490 -11.24 -11.54 -7.66
CA GLY A 490 -12.25 -12.47 -7.16
C GLY A 490 -11.94 -13.04 -5.77
N GLY A 491 -10.67 -13.11 -5.38
CA GLY A 491 -10.24 -13.44 -4.02
C GLY A 491 -10.70 -12.41 -2.97
N PHE A 492 -10.89 -11.15 -3.38
CA PHE A 492 -11.52 -10.10 -2.55
C PHE A 492 -13.05 -10.17 -2.55
N SER A 493 -13.66 -11.05 -3.37
CA SER A 493 -15.12 -11.18 -3.53
C SER A 493 -15.70 -12.41 -2.82
N ARG A 494 -14.87 -13.22 -2.13
CA ARG A 494 -15.30 -14.50 -1.55
C ARG A 494 -16.01 -14.40 -0.19
N ASP A 495 -16.07 -13.22 0.43
CA ASP A 495 -16.86 -13.02 1.66
C ASP A 495 -18.37 -12.83 1.40
N ASP A 496 -18.81 -12.71 0.15
CA ASP A 496 -20.24 -12.46 -0.17
C ASP A 496 -21.09 -13.72 -0.44
N LYS A 497 -20.48 -14.90 -0.60
CA LYS A 497 -21.22 -16.14 -0.97
C LYS A 497 -21.65 -17.02 0.21
N ALA A 498 -21.07 -16.83 1.41
CA ALA A 498 -21.45 -17.61 2.60
C ALA A 498 -22.77 -17.12 3.26
N LEU A 499 -23.25 -15.93 2.90
CA LEU A 499 -24.48 -15.32 3.47
C LEU A 499 -25.78 -15.63 2.70
N ARG A 500 -25.73 -16.43 1.61
CA ARG A 500 -26.92 -16.72 0.78
C ARG A 500 -27.53 -18.12 0.96
N SER A 501 -27.08 -18.93 1.91
CA SER A 501 -27.61 -20.29 2.14
C SER A 501 -28.33 -20.49 3.48
N ALA A 502 -29.00 -19.45 4.00
CA ALA A 502 -29.88 -19.58 5.16
C ALA A 502 -31.21 -18.85 4.90
N SER A 503 -32.08 -19.44 4.09
CA SER A 503 -33.50 -19.11 4.10
C SER A 503 -34.22 -19.93 5.18
N PRO A 504 -34.96 -19.31 6.11
CA PRO A 504 -35.79 -20.04 7.06
C PRO A 504 -37.05 -20.58 6.38
N SER A 505 -37.43 -21.80 6.76
CA SER A 505 -38.70 -22.45 6.45
C SER A 505 -39.90 -21.66 6.99
N PRO A 506 -40.97 -21.42 6.21
CA PRO A 506 -42.20 -20.82 6.72
C PRO A 506 -43.24 -21.89 7.07
N SER A 507 -43.66 -21.92 8.33
CA SER A 507 -44.86 -22.61 8.79
C SER A 507 -46.06 -21.65 8.78
N GLY A 508 -47.10 -22.02 8.03
CA GLY A 508 -48.52 -21.84 8.39
C GLY A 508 -49.15 -20.43 8.37
N SER A 509 -50.06 -20.19 7.42
CA SER A 509 -51.53 -20.18 7.66
C SER A 509 -52.32 -19.26 6.68
N THR A 510 -53.04 -19.93 5.76
CA THR A 510 -54.45 -19.71 5.32
C THR A 510 -54.96 -18.38 4.73
N PRO A 511 -56.06 -18.43 3.92
CA PRO A 511 -56.14 -17.74 2.64
C PRO A 511 -57.22 -16.63 2.58
N TYR A 512 -57.16 -15.77 1.56
CA TYR A 512 -58.35 -15.09 1.04
C TYR A 512 -58.32 -14.95 -0.49
N ASN A 513 -59.42 -15.38 -1.09
CA ASN A 513 -59.76 -15.34 -2.52
C ASN A 513 -60.34 -13.97 -2.92
N SER A 514 -60.02 -13.51 -4.13
CA SER A 514 -60.95 -12.94 -5.14
C SER A 514 -60.11 -12.47 -6.34
N ALA A 515 -60.12 -13.21 -7.45
CA ALA A 515 -61.08 -13.16 -8.56
C ALA A 515 -60.76 -12.08 -9.62
N ASN A 516 -60.40 -12.59 -10.81
CA ASN A 516 -60.90 -12.19 -12.13
C ASN A 516 -60.39 -10.90 -12.80
N LEU A 517 -59.56 -11.03 -13.86
CA LEU A 517 -59.99 -10.97 -15.28
C LEU A 517 -58.81 -10.66 -16.23
N THR A 518 -58.54 -11.59 -17.15
CA THR A 518 -57.97 -11.32 -18.48
C THR A 518 -59.13 -11.20 -19.49
N PRO A 519 -58.97 -10.44 -20.58
CA PRO A 519 -58.59 -11.12 -21.83
C PRO A 519 -57.61 -10.32 -22.72
N ALA A 520 -56.93 -11.07 -23.58
CA ALA A 520 -56.01 -10.63 -24.62
C ALA A 520 -56.75 -10.41 -25.98
N PRO A 521 -56.10 -10.29 -27.15
CA PRO A 521 -56.20 -9.10 -28.02
C PRO A 521 -56.79 -9.40 -29.41
N THR A 522 -57.06 -8.36 -30.23
CA THR A 522 -57.22 -8.54 -31.68
C THR A 522 -56.86 -7.29 -32.50
N SER A 523 -56.13 -7.59 -33.57
CA SER A 523 -55.60 -6.82 -34.70
C SER A 523 -56.64 -6.43 -35.76
N ILE A 524 -56.23 -5.67 -36.79
CA ILE A 524 -56.47 -5.80 -38.28
C ILE A 524 -56.02 -4.46 -38.94
N SER A 525 -54.88 -4.37 -39.68
CA SER A 525 -54.61 -4.65 -41.14
C SER A 525 -55.16 -3.57 -42.12
N PRO A 526 -54.75 -3.39 -43.41
CA PRO A 526 -54.01 -4.32 -44.31
C PRO A 526 -53.02 -3.72 -45.37
N HIS A 527 -52.49 -4.66 -46.17
CA HIS A 527 -51.57 -4.66 -47.33
C HIS A 527 -51.98 -3.96 -48.65
N LEU A 528 -50.97 -3.62 -49.47
CA LEU A 528 -50.78 -3.85 -50.94
C LEU A 528 -49.32 -3.37 -51.27
N THR A 529 -48.47 -3.89 -52.17
CA THR A 529 -48.64 -4.43 -53.55
C THR A 529 -47.36 -5.19 -54.00
N GLN A 530 -47.46 -5.79 -55.19
CA GLN A 530 -46.70 -6.87 -55.86
C GLN A 530 -45.31 -6.55 -56.47
N GLN A 531 -44.63 -7.67 -56.82
CA GLN A 531 -43.46 -7.88 -57.69
C GLN A 531 -43.62 -7.40 -59.15
N THR A 532 -42.50 -7.18 -59.88
CA THR A 532 -42.14 -7.79 -61.21
C THR A 532 -40.84 -7.20 -61.82
N THR A 533 -39.80 -8.04 -62.05
CA THR A 533 -39.12 -8.46 -63.33
C THR A 533 -38.22 -7.47 -64.09
N ALA A 534 -36.95 -7.87 -64.37
CA ALA A 534 -36.38 -8.07 -65.73
C ALA A 534 -34.87 -8.44 -65.70
N ASN A 535 -34.47 -9.31 -66.63
CA ASN A 535 -33.10 -9.76 -66.94
C ASN A 535 -32.36 -8.75 -67.82
N GLU A 536 -31.02 -8.67 -67.70
CA GLU A 536 -30.12 -8.47 -68.85
C GLU A 536 -28.68 -8.93 -68.53
N THR A 537 -28.09 -9.65 -69.49
CA THR A 537 -26.74 -10.22 -69.47
C THR A 537 -25.78 -9.29 -70.23
N THR A 538 -24.59 -8.99 -69.69
CA THR A 538 -23.36 -8.75 -70.48
C THR A 538 -22.11 -8.79 -69.59
N SER A 539 -21.05 -9.33 -70.17
CA SER A 539 -19.72 -9.57 -69.60
C SER A 539 -18.91 -8.30 -69.33
N SER A 540 -18.14 -8.27 -68.23
CA SER A 540 -16.70 -7.94 -68.26
C SER A 540 -16.06 -8.12 -66.87
N SER A 541 -14.82 -8.59 -66.90
CA SER A 541 -13.92 -8.80 -65.78
C SER A 541 -13.58 -7.52 -65.02
N GLN A 542 -13.62 -7.53 -63.68
CA GLN A 542 -12.53 -7.04 -62.80
C GLN A 542 -12.83 -7.25 -61.31
N SER A 543 -11.77 -7.69 -60.62
CA SER A 543 -11.48 -7.77 -59.19
C SER A 543 -12.41 -7.05 -58.19
N SER A 544 -13.00 -7.78 -57.24
CA SER A 544 -13.43 -7.23 -55.94
C SER A 544 -13.71 -8.32 -54.90
N THR A 545 -13.06 -8.14 -53.74
CA THR A 545 -13.20 -8.80 -52.43
C THR A 545 -14.63 -8.86 -51.88
N VAL A 546 -15.03 -10.02 -51.33
CA VAL A 546 -16.26 -10.26 -50.54
C VAL A 546 -15.79 -10.93 -49.23
N LEU A 547 -15.71 -10.26 -48.07
CA LEU A 547 -16.78 -9.96 -47.09
C LEU A 547 -17.56 -11.19 -46.60
N GLU A 548 -17.00 -11.89 -45.62
CA GLU A 548 -17.75 -12.80 -44.74
C GLU A 548 -18.46 -11.97 -43.66
N ASN A 549 -19.77 -11.77 -43.84
CA ASN A 549 -20.64 -11.10 -42.89
C ASN A 549 -20.83 -11.94 -41.63
N GLY A 550 -20.58 -11.36 -40.44
CA GLY A 550 -21.02 -11.91 -39.17
C GLY A 550 -22.55 -12.05 -39.14
N THR A 551 -23.04 -13.19 -38.66
CA THR A 551 -24.49 -13.46 -38.58
C THR A 551 -25.17 -12.50 -37.60
N ILE A 552 -26.44 -12.17 -37.85
CA ILE A 552 -27.29 -11.31 -36.99
C ILE A 552 -27.24 -11.72 -35.50
N SER A 553 -26.95 -13.00 -35.21
CA SER A 553 -26.77 -13.53 -33.86
C SER A 553 -25.61 -12.89 -33.07
N ASP A 554 -24.51 -12.49 -33.72
CA ASP A 554 -23.31 -11.98 -33.04
C ASP A 554 -23.47 -10.51 -32.60
N ILE A 555 -24.23 -9.73 -33.38
CA ILE A 555 -24.68 -8.39 -32.98
C ILE A 555 -25.65 -8.50 -31.80
N HIS A 556 -26.49 -9.53 -31.77
CA HIS A 556 -27.40 -9.78 -30.66
C HIS A 556 -26.64 -9.99 -29.34
N ILE A 557 -25.58 -10.81 -29.33
CA ILE A 557 -24.77 -11.08 -28.13
C ILE A 557 -24.05 -9.82 -27.60
N ALA A 558 -23.47 -8.99 -28.49
CA ALA A 558 -22.81 -7.76 -28.07
C ALA A 558 -23.82 -6.69 -27.59
N THR A 559 -25.02 -6.69 -28.19
CA THR A 559 -26.14 -5.83 -27.78
C THR A 559 -26.64 -6.26 -26.40
N GLU A 560 -26.82 -7.56 -26.17
CA GLU A 560 -27.18 -8.13 -24.87
C GLU A 560 -26.13 -7.81 -23.79
N ALA A 561 -24.83 -7.84 -24.10
CA ALA A 561 -23.76 -7.59 -23.12
C ALA A 561 -23.48 -6.11 -22.82
N VAL A 562 -23.70 -5.20 -23.78
CA VAL A 562 -23.43 -3.76 -23.62
C VAL A 562 -24.68 -2.97 -23.28
N LEU A 563 -25.83 -3.39 -23.82
CA LEU A 563 -27.13 -2.82 -23.53
C LEU A 563 -27.89 -3.70 -22.53
N VAL A 564 -27.16 -4.41 -21.65
CA VAL A 564 -27.77 -5.00 -20.46
C VAL A 564 -28.59 -3.91 -19.82
N GLN A 565 -29.90 -4.13 -19.80
CA GLN A 565 -30.79 -3.19 -19.16
C GLN A 565 -30.45 -3.21 -17.68
N SER A 566 -29.95 -2.08 -17.18
CA SER A 566 -29.73 -1.92 -15.75
C SER A 566 -31.05 -2.14 -15.05
N MET A 567 -31.03 -2.88 -13.94
CA MET A 567 -32.15 -2.80 -13.02
C MET A 567 -32.35 -1.34 -12.61
N GLU A 568 -33.59 -0.97 -12.32
CA GLU A 568 -33.83 0.33 -11.71
C GLU A 568 -33.11 0.40 -10.37
N MET A 569 -32.49 1.54 -10.11
CA MET A 569 -31.90 1.80 -8.81
C MET A 569 -33.00 1.73 -7.75
N PRO A 570 -32.75 1.11 -6.58
CA PRO A 570 -33.73 1.08 -5.50
C PRO A 570 -34.30 2.47 -5.21
N ALA A 571 -35.61 2.56 -4.98
CA ALA A 571 -36.27 3.81 -4.62
C ALA A 571 -35.57 4.42 -3.39
N GLY A 572 -35.21 5.71 -3.47
CA GLY A 572 -34.42 6.40 -2.43
C GLY A 572 -32.90 6.39 -2.64
N SER A 573 -32.39 5.80 -3.73
CA SER A 573 -30.96 5.88 -4.07
C SER A 573 -30.50 7.33 -4.21
N ILE A 574 -29.42 7.68 -3.50
CA ILE A 574 -28.87 9.04 -3.45
C ILE A 574 -28.13 9.35 -4.76
N LYS A 575 -28.55 10.41 -5.47
CA LYS A 575 -27.87 10.90 -6.67
C LYS A 575 -26.68 11.77 -6.30
N VAL A 576 -25.55 11.54 -6.98
CA VAL A 576 -24.34 12.34 -6.78
C VAL A 576 -24.57 13.79 -7.25
N HIS A 577 -24.34 14.75 -6.36
CA HIS A 577 -24.34 16.18 -6.67
C HIS A 577 -23.44 16.92 -5.65
N GLY A 578 -22.73 17.95 -6.12
CA GLY A 578 -21.90 18.80 -5.25
C GLY A 578 -22.61 20.09 -4.84
N PRO A 579 -21.95 20.96 -4.05
CA PRO A 579 -22.46 22.29 -3.74
C PRO A 579 -22.57 23.14 -5.00
N ASP A 580 -23.69 23.88 -5.13
CA ASP A 580 -23.89 24.84 -6.22
C ASP A 580 -23.54 26.25 -5.75
N PHE A 581 -22.33 26.70 -6.08
CA PHE A 581 -21.84 28.04 -5.74
C PHE A 581 -22.44 29.17 -6.60
N ASN A 582 -23.39 28.90 -7.50
CA ASN A 582 -24.24 29.97 -8.04
C ASN A 582 -25.23 30.49 -6.99
N ARG A 583 -25.45 29.73 -5.92
CA ARG A 583 -26.13 30.17 -4.70
C ARG A 583 -25.10 30.63 -3.68
N ASP A 584 -25.48 31.62 -2.88
CA ASP A 584 -24.75 31.94 -1.66
C ASP A 584 -25.06 30.85 -0.63
N LEU A 585 -24.04 30.04 -0.28
CA LEU A 585 -24.20 28.88 0.60
C LEU A 585 -23.64 29.18 1.98
N SER A 586 -24.44 28.93 3.01
CA SER A 586 -23.94 28.86 4.38
C SER A 586 -22.98 27.68 4.56
N LEU A 587 -22.16 27.72 5.63
CA LEU A 587 -21.29 26.59 5.98
C LEU A 587 -22.09 25.29 6.19
N HIS A 588 -23.27 25.41 6.78
CA HIS A 588 -24.20 24.29 6.95
C HIS A 588 -24.66 23.70 5.63
N GLU A 589 -25.08 24.52 4.66
CA GLU A 589 -25.50 24.04 3.33
C GLU A 589 -24.32 23.42 2.56
N LEU A 590 -23.13 24.00 2.68
CA LEU A 590 -21.90 23.46 2.09
C LEU A 590 -21.59 22.08 2.65
N LEU A 591 -21.53 21.93 3.97
CA LEU A 591 -21.20 20.65 4.62
C LEU A 591 -22.31 19.62 4.45
N SER A 592 -23.58 20.04 4.40
CA SER A 592 -24.70 19.15 4.10
C SER A 592 -24.60 18.54 2.69
N SER A 593 -24.07 19.29 1.71
CA SER A 593 -23.83 18.77 0.37
C SER A 593 -22.78 17.65 0.30
N PHE A 594 -21.96 17.49 1.34
CA PHE A 594 -20.92 16.45 1.34
C PHE A 594 -21.51 15.05 1.37
N ASN A 595 -22.72 14.86 1.92
CA ASN A 595 -23.44 13.58 1.91
C ASN A 595 -23.68 13.03 0.50
N THR A 596 -23.76 13.90 -0.51
CA THR A 596 -24.05 13.53 -1.91
C THR A 596 -22.86 13.72 -2.86
N MET A 597 -21.70 14.13 -2.35
CA MET A 597 -20.54 14.52 -3.17
C MET A 597 -19.63 13.34 -3.56
N GLY A 598 -19.56 12.29 -2.74
CA GLY A 598 -18.74 11.08 -2.96
C GLY A 598 -17.40 11.06 -2.20
N PHE A 599 -16.77 9.88 -2.16
CA PHE A 599 -15.47 9.64 -1.50
C PHE A 599 -15.42 10.09 -0.02
N GLN A 600 -14.34 10.74 0.42
CA GLN A 600 -14.18 11.18 1.81
C GLN A 600 -15.09 12.36 2.19
N ALA A 601 -15.65 13.09 1.22
CA ALA A 601 -16.69 14.08 1.51
C ALA A 601 -17.94 13.36 2.05
N SER A 602 -18.41 12.31 1.36
CA SER A 602 -19.53 11.49 1.88
C SER A 602 -19.21 10.81 3.21
N ALA A 603 -17.95 10.42 3.45
CA ALA A 603 -17.55 9.90 4.76
C ALA A 603 -17.63 10.98 5.86
N LEU A 604 -17.23 12.22 5.57
CA LEU A 604 -17.34 13.36 6.49
C LEU A 604 -18.80 13.74 6.75
N GLY A 605 -19.64 13.78 5.72
CA GLY A 605 -21.09 13.99 5.88
C GLY A 605 -21.73 12.92 6.77
N LYS A 606 -21.42 11.64 6.51
CA LYS A 606 -21.88 10.52 7.35
C LYS A 606 -21.35 10.61 8.78
N ALA A 607 -20.12 11.09 8.98
CA ALA A 607 -19.57 11.31 10.32
C ALA A 607 -20.34 12.37 11.10
N ILE A 608 -20.70 13.48 10.46
CA ILE A 608 -21.55 14.53 11.04
C ILE A 608 -22.91 13.94 11.42
N ASP A 609 -23.53 13.15 10.54
CA ASP A 609 -24.82 12.52 10.80
C ASP A 609 -24.77 11.55 11.99
N ILE A 610 -23.74 10.71 12.05
CA ILE A 610 -23.53 9.76 13.15
C ILE A 610 -23.29 10.50 14.47
N VAL A 611 -22.45 11.53 14.49
CA VAL A 611 -22.20 12.32 15.72
C VAL A 611 -23.46 13.04 16.18
N ASN A 612 -24.27 13.58 15.26
CA ASN A 612 -25.55 14.20 15.61
C ASN A 612 -26.52 13.21 16.30
N LYS A 613 -26.51 11.93 15.91
CA LYS A 613 -27.27 10.87 16.60
C LYS A 613 -26.75 10.58 18.00
N MET A 614 -25.43 10.66 18.22
CA MET A 614 -24.82 10.50 19.55
C MET A 614 -25.19 11.67 20.48
N VAL A 615 -25.03 12.91 20.01
CA VAL A 615 -25.26 14.15 20.79
C VAL A 615 -26.74 14.30 21.14
N GLY A 616 -27.61 13.91 20.22
CA GLY A 616 -29.05 14.02 20.39
C GLY A 616 -29.54 15.46 20.35
N SER A 617 -29.25 16.13 19.23
CA SER A 617 -29.69 17.49 18.88
C SER A 617 -31.21 17.58 18.81
N ALA A 618 -31.82 18.55 19.50
CA ALA A 618 -33.27 18.78 19.43
C ALA A 618 -33.74 19.39 18.10
N SER A 619 -32.79 19.75 17.22
CA SER A 619 -33.00 20.23 15.86
C SER A 619 -33.18 19.09 14.85
N PHE A 620 -32.89 17.85 15.26
CA PHE A 620 -33.06 16.64 14.47
C PHE A 620 -34.00 15.66 15.19
N ASP A 621 -35.01 15.17 14.48
CA ASP A 621 -36.13 14.34 14.96
C ASP A 621 -35.74 12.92 15.46
N ARG A 622 -34.48 12.68 15.84
CA ARG A 622 -33.91 11.33 16.09
C ARG A 622 -32.87 11.27 17.22
N SER A 623 -32.97 12.13 18.23
CA SER A 623 -32.09 12.05 19.39
C SER A 623 -32.44 10.84 20.25
N TRP A 624 -31.55 9.83 20.32
CA TRP A 624 -31.82 8.68 21.19
C TRP A 624 -31.81 9.07 22.67
N ARG A 625 -32.84 8.65 23.38
CA ARG A 625 -32.95 8.61 24.84
C ARG A 625 -33.35 7.21 25.28
N LEU A 626 -33.03 6.83 26.51
CA LEU A 626 -33.49 5.55 27.04
C LEU A 626 -35.03 5.45 27.08
N SER A 627 -35.73 6.59 27.16
CA SER A 627 -37.20 6.65 27.08
C SER A 627 -37.77 6.17 25.74
N ASP A 628 -36.95 6.13 24.68
CA ASP A 628 -37.36 5.69 23.33
C ASP A 628 -37.31 4.16 23.21
N GLU A 629 -36.65 3.49 24.15
CA GLU A 629 -36.58 2.03 24.22
C GLU A 629 -37.59 1.46 25.22
N PRO A 630 -38.12 0.25 24.98
CA PRO A 630 -38.96 -0.43 25.96
C PRO A 630 -38.21 -0.68 27.27
N ILE A 631 -38.94 -0.70 28.39
CA ILE A 631 -38.38 -1.04 29.70
C ILE A 631 -37.98 -2.52 29.67
N ARG A 632 -36.73 -2.81 30.07
CA ARG A 632 -36.21 -4.18 30.12
C ARG A 632 -36.61 -4.83 31.45
N SER A 633 -36.81 -6.15 31.46
CA SER A 633 -37.17 -6.88 32.67
C SER A 633 -36.09 -6.82 33.78
N ASP A 634 -34.85 -6.53 33.39
CA ASP A 634 -33.69 -6.36 34.27
C ASP A 634 -33.36 -4.88 34.56
N ASP A 635 -34.22 -3.92 34.16
CA ASP A 635 -34.02 -2.51 34.48
C ASP A 635 -34.20 -2.26 36.00
N PRO A 636 -33.18 -1.68 36.69
CA PRO A 636 -33.32 -1.24 38.08
C PRO A 636 -34.51 -0.29 38.26
N GLU A 637 -35.14 -0.29 39.44
CA GLU A 637 -36.37 0.46 39.72
C GLU A 637 -36.26 1.96 39.36
N HIS A 638 -35.10 2.59 39.61
CA HIS A 638 -34.88 4.00 39.25
C HIS A 638 -34.85 4.27 37.73
N LEU A 639 -34.50 3.29 36.89
CA LEU A 639 -34.53 3.37 35.42
C LEU A 639 -35.89 2.99 34.82
N GLN A 640 -36.88 2.65 35.65
CA GLN A 640 -38.27 2.46 35.21
C GLN A 640 -39.06 3.77 35.17
N VAL A 641 -38.54 4.83 35.83
CA VAL A 641 -39.16 6.16 35.85
C VAL A 641 -38.89 6.91 34.54
N PHE A 642 -39.95 7.38 33.88
CA PHE A 642 -39.87 8.05 32.57
C PHE A 642 -38.92 9.25 32.56
N THR A 643 -38.98 10.12 33.58
CA THR A 643 -38.13 11.32 33.66
C THR A 643 -36.65 10.97 33.75
N THR A 644 -36.29 9.93 34.50
CA THR A 644 -34.91 9.39 34.55
C THR A 644 -34.51 8.80 33.20
N ARG A 645 -35.38 8.04 32.53
CA ARG A 645 -35.08 7.49 31.20
C ARG A 645 -34.89 8.57 30.13
N ALA A 646 -35.68 9.64 30.21
CA ALA A 646 -35.61 10.77 29.28
C ALA A 646 -34.31 11.59 29.45
N SER A 647 -33.66 11.53 30.63
CA SER A 647 -32.37 12.19 30.86
C SER A 647 -31.16 11.33 30.47
N VAL A 648 -31.32 10.00 30.32
CA VAL A 648 -30.24 9.10 29.92
C VAL A 648 -29.96 9.24 28.41
N LYS A 649 -28.74 9.69 28.11
CA LYS A 649 -28.21 9.87 26.74
C LYS A 649 -27.21 8.77 26.37
N CYS A 650 -26.75 8.79 25.12
CA CYS A 650 -25.62 7.97 24.67
C CYS A 650 -24.34 8.40 25.40
N LYS A 651 -23.57 7.46 25.96
CA LYS A 651 -22.26 7.77 26.54
C LYS A 651 -21.19 7.87 25.45
N ILE A 652 -20.55 9.03 25.33
CA ILE A 652 -19.58 9.34 24.28
C ILE A 652 -18.15 9.15 24.81
N PHE A 653 -17.42 8.22 24.20
CA PHE A 653 -15.99 8.01 24.40
C PHE A 653 -15.22 8.80 23.33
N LEU A 654 -14.44 9.78 23.77
CA LEU A 654 -13.56 10.58 22.92
C LEU A 654 -12.11 10.10 23.05
N GLY A 655 -11.52 9.72 21.93
CA GLY A 655 -10.11 9.34 21.85
C GLY A 655 -9.32 10.28 20.96
N TYR A 656 -8.16 10.75 21.42
CA TYR A 656 -7.22 11.51 20.59
C TYR A 656 -5.75 11.23 20.92
N THR A 657 -4.87 11.31 19.92
CA THR A 657 -3.42 11.18 20.08
C THR A 657 -2.75 12.50 20.52
N SER A 658 -1.56 12.41 21.15
CA SER A 658 -0.84 13.57 21.72
C SER A 658 -0.71 14.78 20.79
N ASN A 659 -0.37 14.54 19.51
CA ASN A 659 -0.12 15.58 18.52
C ASN A 659 -1.33 16.51 18.29
N LEU A 660 -2.55 16.06 18.60
CA LEU A 660 -3.74 16.89 18.50
C LEU A 660 -3.79 17.93 19.61
N VAL A 661 -3.35 17.60 20.82
CA VAL A 661 -3.20 18.58 21.91
C VAL A 661 -2.01 19.51 21.65
N SER A 662 -0.94 19.05 20.98
CA SER A 662 0.13 19.94 20.51
C SER A 662 -0.40 21.01 19.54
N SER A 663 -1.33 20.63 18.67
CA SER A 663 -1.98 21.52 17.70
C SER A 663 -3.03 22.46 18.32
N GLY A 664 -3.72 23.26 17.49
CA GLY A 664 -4.90 24.03 17.90
C GLY A 664 -6.17 23.20 18.06
N MET A 665 -6.11 21.88 17.89
CA MET A 665 -7.24 20.99 18.21
C MET A 665 -7.52 20.96 19.72
N ARG A 666 -6.53 21.28 20.55
CA ARG A 666 -6.68 21.43 22.00
C ARG A 666 -7.88 22.28 22.36
N GLU A 667 -8.03 23.45 21.75
CA GLU A 667 -9.12 24.38 22.07
C GLU A 667 -10.50 23.83 21.69
N VAL A 668 -10.57 23.01 20.64
CA VAL A 668 -11.80 22.30 20.22
C VAL A 668 -12.13 21.19 21.21
N ILE A 669 -11.15 20.41 21.65
CA ILE A 669 -11.34 19.36 22.67
C ILE A 669 -11.74 19.97 24.02
N ARG A 670 -11.10 21.06 24.42
CA ARG A 670 -11.40 21.81 25.64
C ARG A 670 -12.85 22.32 25.62
N PHE A 671 -13.37 22.79 24.48
CA PHE A 671 -14.77 23.19 24.34
C PHE A 671 -15.73 22.02 24.66
N LEU A 672 -15.43 20.82 24.15
CA LEU A 672 -16.23 19.62 24.42
C LEU A 672 -16.20 19.23 25.90
N ALA A 673 -15.02 19.31 26.54
CA ALA A 673 -14.86 19.03 27.96
C ALA A 673 -15.57 20.08 28.84
N GLU A 674 -15.40 21.37 28.53
CA GLU A 674 -15.98 22.51 29.27
C GLU A 674 -17.51 22.46 29.33
N HIS A 675 -18.14 22.08 28.23
CA HIS A 675 -19.60 22.03 28.13
C HIS A 675 -20.18 20.62 28.37
N ASN A 676 -19.39 19.72 28.96
CA ASN A 676 -19.80 18.36 29.33
C ASN A 676 -20.46 17.60 28.17
N MET A 677 -19.85 17.70 26.98
CA MET A 677 -20.38 17.13 25.74
C MET A 677 -19.87 15.71 25.46
N VAL A 678 -18.88 15.24 26.22
CA VAL A 678 -18.31 13.89 26.15
C VAL A 678 -18.21 13.31 27.56
N ASP A 679 -18.35 11.99 27.68
CA ASP A 679 -18.42 11.32 28.99
C ASP A 679 -17.10 10.72 29.45
N VAL A 680 -16.23 10.34 28.50
CA VAL A 680 -14.96 9.67 28.78
C VAL A 680 -13.92 10.13 27.78
N ILE A 681 -12.72 10.43 28.26
CA ILE A 681 -11.57 10.73 27.40
C ILE A 681 -10.51 9.64 27.54
N VAL A 682 -9.91 9.25 26.41
CA VAL A 682 -8.69 8.45 26.40
C VAL A 682 -7.63 9.16 25.55
N THR A 683 -6.42 9.29 26.07
CA THR A 683 -5.29 9.86 25.32
C THR A 683 -3.96 9.23 25.77
N THR A 684 -2.86 9.71 25.19
CA THR A 684 -1.48 9.33 25.51
C THR A 684 -0.80 10.38 26.39
N ALA A 685 0.33 10.06 27.02
CA ALA A 685 1.01 10.96 27.97
C ALA A 685 1.29 12.37 27.39
N GLY A 686 1.79 12.45 26.15
CA GLY A 686 1.94 13.73 25.45
C GLY A 686 0.65 14.55 25.33
N GLY A 687 -0.51 13.89 25.17
CA GLY A 687 -1.82 14.55 25.15
C GLY A 687 -2.22 15.09 26.53
N ILE A 688 -1.72 14.50 27.61
CA ILE A 688 -1.90 14.97 28.98
C ILE A 688 -0.99 16.17 29.25
N GLU A 689 0.32 15.98 29.13
CA GLU A 689 1.31 16.96 29.56
C GLU A 689 1.30 18.23 28.71
N GLU A 690 1.06 18.14 27.39
CA GLU A 690 1.08 19.33 26.53
C GLU A 690 -0.08 20.28 26.81
N ASP A 691 -1.20 19.80 27.35
CA ASP A 691 -2.31 20.64 27.79
C ASP A 691 -1.92 21.50 29.01
N PHE A 692 -1.27 20.87 30.00
CA PHE A 692 -0.77 21.57 31.19
C PHE A 692 0.38 22.50 30.82
N ILE A 693 1.34 22.03 30.03
CA ILE A 693 2.49 22.82 29.55
C ILE A 693 2.01 24.07 28.82
N LYS A 694 0.94 24.00 28.01
CA LYS A 694 0.38 25.16 27.31
C LYS A 694 -0.21 26.23 28.21
N CYS A 695 -0.54 25.91 29.47
CA CYS A 695 -0.91 26.91 30.48
C CYS A 695 0.33 27.64 31.04
N LEU A 696 1.51 27.00 30.96
CA LEU A 696 2.78 27.52 31.48
C LEU A 696 3.64 28.21 30.41
N GLY A 697 3.48 27.83 29.14
CA GLY A 697 4.22 28.40 28.02
C GLY A 697 3.63 28.03 26.66
N PRO A 698 3.71 28.94 25.66
CA PRO A 698 3.12 28.72 24.35
C PRO A 698 3.90 27.71 23.50
N THR A 699 3.19 27.10 22.55
CA THR A 699 3.75 26.35 21.41
C THR A 699 3.65 27.20 20.15
N TYR A 700 4.64 27.13 19.27
CA TYR A 700 4.76 28.00 18.10
C TYR A 700 4.66 27.23 16.78
N LEU A 701 4.23 27.92 15.72
CA LEU A 701 4.32 27.40 14.35
C LEU A 701 5.79 27.41 13.88
N GLY A 702 6.17 26.35 13.19
CA GLY A 702 7.43 26.18 12.48
C GLY A 702 7.22 25.40 11.18
N GLU A 703 8.20 24.60 10.78
CA GLU A 703 8.11 23.78 9.56
C GLU A 703 8.59 22.35 9.79
N PHE A 704 7.98 21.40 9.08
CA PHE A 704 8.40 19.99 9.07
C PHE A 704 9.88 19.81 8.66
N SER A 705 10.38 20.72 7.82
CA SER A 705 11.69 20.68 7.18
C SER A 705 12.85 21.11 8.10
N PHE A 706 12.56 21.75 9.24
CA PHE A 706 13.59 22.30 10.12
C PHE A 706 14.53 21.20 10.65
N LYS A 707 15.84 21.44 10.52
CA LYS A 707 16.89 20.48 10.86
C LYS A 707 16.96 20.24 12.36
N GLY A 708 16.80 18.98 12.77
CA GLY A 708 16.80 18.60 14.19
C GLY A 708 18.07 19.00 14.94
N ALA A 709 19.25 18.91 14.31
CA ALA A 709 20.52 19.28 14.93
C ALA A 709 20.61 20.78 15.29
N GLU A 710 20.01 21.65 14.49
CA GLU A 710 20.00 23.09 14.74
C GLU A 710 18.98 23.46 15.83
N LEU A 711 17.81 22.83 15.79
CA LEU A 711 16.78 22.99 16.83
C LEU A 711 17.28 22.52 18.20
N ARG A 712 17.94 21.36 18.26
CA ARG A 712 18.49 20.82 19.51
C ARG A 712 19.53 21.76 20.14
N LYS A 713 20.43 22.34 19.34
CA LYS A 713 21.41 23.34 19.82
C LYS A 713 20.76 24.59 20.41
N LYS A 714 19.56 24.93 19.96
CA LYS A 714 18.77 26.08 20.43
C LYS A 714 17.81 25.73 21.56
N GLY A 715 17.75 24.47 22.00
CA GLY A 715 16.76 24.02 22.99
C GLY A 715 15.32 24.12 22.47
N LEU A 716 15.11 23.82 21.18
CA LEU A 716 13.77 23.79 20.57
C LEU A 716 13.40 22.35 20.21
N ASN A 717 12.26 21.88 20.68
CA ASN A 717 11.71 20.56 20.39
C ASN A 717 10.67 20.68 19.27
N ARG A 718 10.69 19.80 18.26
CA ARG A 718 9.79 19.88 17.09
C ARG A 718 8.75 18.77 17.10
N ILE A 719 7.48 19.14 16.91
CA ILE A 719 6.34 18.23 16.76
C ILE A 719 5.69 18.52 15.40
N GLY A 720 6.01 17.74 14.37
CA GLY A 720 5.57 18.03 13.01
C GLY A 720 6.09 19.38 12.51
N ASN A 721 5.20 20.34 12.30
CA ASN A 721 5.48 21.76 12.01
C ASN A 721 5.26 22.69 13.21
N LEU A 722 5.32 22.18 14.44
CA LEU A 722 5.22 22.95 15.67
C LEU A 722 6.56 22.96 16.41
N LEU A 723 6.81 24.00 17.20
CA LEU A 723 8.00 24.18 18.02
C LEU A 723 7.62 24.43 19.49
N VAL A 724 8.19 23.64 20.39
CA VAL A 724 8.06 23.78 21.85
C VAL A 724 9.43 24.13 22.43
N PRO A 725 9.62 25.33 22.99
CA PRO A 725 10.85 25.69 23.68
C PRO A 725 11.10 24.80 24.89
N ASN A 726 12.36 24.43 25.15
CA ASN A 726 12.71 23.57 26.28
C ASN A 726 12.38 24.20 27.64
N ASP A 727 12.38 25.53 27.72
CA ASP A 727 11.95 26.32 28.88
C ASP A 727 10.53 25.95 29.35
N ASN A 728 9.64 25.55 28.43
CA ASN A 728 8.30 25.09 28.78
C ASN A 728 8.33 23.82 29.64
N TYR A 729 9.27 22.91 29.36
CA TYR A 729 9.45 21.68 30.14
C TYR A 729 10.11 21.95 31.49
N CYS A 730 11.00 22.94 31.58
CA CYS A 730 11.56 23.40 32.86
C CYS A 730 10.46 23.99 33.77
N LYS A 731 9.57 24.84 33.22
CA LYS A 731 8.41 25.35 33.97
C LYS A 731 7.46 24.24 34.40
N PHE A 732 7.30 23.22 33.56
CA PHE A 732 6.49 22.06 33.90
C PHE A 732 7.08 21.24 35.04
N GLU A 733 8.40 21.04 35.05
CA GLU A 733 9.12 20.43 36.19
C GLU A 733 8.84 21.21 37.49
N ASP A 734 9.05 22.53 37.47
CA ASP A 734 8.85 23.41 38.62
C ASP A 734 7.41 23.33 39.17
N TRP A 735 6.43 23.14 38.29
CA TRP A 735 5.02 23.04 38.66
C TRP A 735 4.62 21.63 39.16
N VAL A 736 5.05 20.57 38.47
CA VAL A 736 4.54 19.22 38.72
C VAL A 736 5.23 18.53 39.90
N VAL A 737 6.54 18.77 40.11
CA VAL A 737 7.32 18.07 41.14
C VAL A 737 6.74 18.28 42.56
N PRO A 738 6.37 19.51 42.99
CA PRO A 738 5.73 19.71 44.29
C PRO A 738 4.38 19.00 44.43
N ILE A 739 3.68 18.74 43.32
CA ILE A 739 2.41 17.98 43.33
C ILE A 739 2.71 16.49 43.51
N LEU A 740 3.74 15.96 42.85
CA LEU A 740 4.19 14.58 43.03
C LEU A 740 4.61 14.29 44.48
N ASP A 741 5.27 15.26 45.14
CA ASP A 741 5.62 15.17 46.56
C ASP A 741 4.35 14.97 47.43
N LYS A 742 3.31 15.79 47.21
CA LYS A 742 2.02 15.68 47.92
C LYS A 742 1.31 14.37 47.62
N MET A 743 1.32 13.93 46.35
CA MET A 743 0.72 12.65 45.96
C MET A 743 1.40 11.48 46.68
N LEU A 744 2.73 11.50 46.78
CA LEU A 744 3.50 10.49 47.51
C LEU A 744 3.19 10.51 49.01
N GLU A 745 3.10 11.69 49.61
CA GLU A 745 2.70 11.85 51.01
C GLU A 745 1.31 11.25 51.26
N GLU A 746 0.34 11.58 50.41
CA GLU A 746 -1.03 11.03 50.50
C GLU A 746 -1.05 9.51 50.33
N GLN A 747 -0.26 8.96 49.40
CA GLN A 747 -0.11 7.52 49.24
C GLN A 747 0.46 6.85 50.49
N LYS A 748 1.50 7.45 51.11
CA LYS A 748 2.15 6.89 52.31
C LYS A 748 1.30 7.06 53.57
N ALA A 749 0.65 8.21 53.74
CA ALA A 749 -0.08 8.55 54.96
C ALA A 749 -1.51 8.03 54.98
N LYS A 750 -2.20 8.03 53.83
CA LYS A 750 -3.62 7.67 53.73
C LYS A 750 -3.86 6.33 53.01
N GLY A 751 -2.82 5.73 52.44
CA GLY A 751 -2.95 4.51 51.63
C GLY A 751 -3.62 4.74 50.28
N THR A 752 -3.60 5.99 49.77
CA THR A 752 -4.18 6.33 48.46
C THR A 752 -3.47 5.57 47.35
N ILE A 753 -4.20 4.81 46.54
CA ILE A 753 -3.67 4.15 45.35
C ILE A 753 -3.94 5.06 44.15
N TRP A 754 -2.89 5.70 43.64
CA TRP A 754 -3.00 6.52 42.43
C TRP A 754 -3.15 5.65 41.21
N THR A 755 -3.93 6.14 40.26
CA THR A 755 -4.09 5.60 38.90
C THR A 755 -3.84 6.74 37.91
N PRO A 756 -3.60 6.45 36.62
CA PRO A 756 -3.48 7.51 35.62
C PRO A 756 -4.67 8.49 35.66
N SER A 757 -5.91 8.00 35.73
CA SER A 757 -7.09 8.86 35.74
C SER A 757 -7.21 9.73 37.00
N THR A 758 -6.94 9.19 38.18
CA THR A 758 -6.98 9.95 39.44
C THR A 758 -5.83 10.96 39.54
N MET A 759 -4.66 10.63 38.99
CA MET A 759 -3.55 11.57 38.83
C MET A 759 -3.93 12.71 37.88
N ILE A 760 -4.47 12.42 36.70
CA ILE A 760 -4.89 13.45 35.73
C ILE A 760 -5.97 14.36 36.33
N HIS A 761 -6.94 13.78 37.04
CA HIS A 761 -7.96 14.56 37.75
C HIS A 761 -7.32 15.49 38.79
N ARG A 762 -6.37 14.99 39.60
CA ARG A 762 -5.61 15.81 40.57
C ARG A 762 -4.86 16.95 39.87
N LEU A 763 -4.14 16.67 38.79
CA LEU A 763 -3.41 17.68 38.03
C LEU A 763 -4.34 18.71 37.39
N GLY A 764 -5.53 18.31 36.94
CA GLY A 764 -6.58 19.20 36.45
C GLY A 764 -7.08 20.18 37.51
N LEU A 765 -7.21 19.73 38.76
CA LEU A 765 -7.53 20.62 39.89
C LEU A 765 -6.39 21.57 40.24
N GLU A 766 -5.14 21.10 40.18
CA GLU A 766 -3.95 21.88 40.54
C GLU A 766 -3.58 22.93 39.48
N ILE A 767 -3.82 22.67 38.18
CA ILE A 767 -3.51 23.67 37.13
C ILE A 767 -4.46 24.87 37.23
N ASN A 768 -5.72 24.62 37.64
CA ASN A 768 -6.74 25.62 37.90
C ASN A 768 -6.85 26.73 36.81
N ASP A 769 -6.71 26.33 35.55
CA ASP A 769 -6.70 27.24 34.40
C ASP A 769 -7.83 26.87 33.42
N PRO A 770 -8.78 27.77 33.13
CA PRO A 770 -9.91 27.49 32.24
C PRO A 770 -9.52 27.26 30.77
N SER A 771 -8.27 27.50 30.40
CA SER A 771 -7.74 27.12 29.08
C SER A 771 -7.35 25.65 28.96
N SER A 772 -7.24 24.92 30.09
CA SER A 772 -6.88 23.49 30.13
C SER A 772 -8.09 22.60 29.85
N ILE A 773 -7.88 21.55 29.05
CA ILE A 773 -8.85 20.45 28.88
C ILE A 773 -9.10 19.79 30.25
N TYR A 774 -8.03 19.47 30.97
CA TYR A 774 -8.12 18.63 32.17
C TYR A 774 -8.62 19.36 33.40
N TYR A 775 -8.46 20.68 33.44
CA TYR A 775 -9.22 21.52 34.37
C TYR A 775 -10.73 21.27 34.22
N TRP A 776 -11.25 21.36 32.99
CA TRP A 776 -12.68 21.15 32.73
C TRP A 776 -13.10 19.70 32.95
N CYS A 777 -12.26 18.73 32.62
CA CYS A 777 -12.54 17.33 32.93
C CYS A 777 -12.70 17.11 34.44
N ALA A 778 -11.82 17.67 35.27
CA ALA A 778 -11.93 17.57 36.72
C ALA A 778 -13.17 18.31 37.26
N ARG A 779 -13.52 19.47 36.68
CA ARG A 779 -14.71 20.25 37.08
C ARG A 779 -16.03 19.60 36.71
N ASN A 780 -16.07 18.87 35.60
CA ASN A 780 -17.27 18.23 35.07
C ASN A 780 -17.32 16.71 35.35
N ASP A 781 -16.39 16.18 36.15
CA ASP A 781 -16.28 14.76 36.50
C ASP A 781 -16.18 13.84 35.26
N ILE A 782 -15.39 14.27 34.27
CA ILE A 782 -15.10 13.49 33.06
C ILE A 782 -13.79 12.71 33.28
N PRO A 783 -13.84 11.36 33.43
CA PRO A 783 -12.64 10.57 33.60
C PRO A 783 -11.76 10.57 32.35
N VAL A 784 -10.44 10.67 32.57
CA VAL A 784 -9.42 10.67 31.53
C VAL A 784 -8.49 9.49 31.74
N TYR A 785 -8.46 8.56 30.78
CA TYR A 785 -7.61 7.36 30.87
C TYR A 785 -6.36 7.51 29.99
N CYS A 786 -5.21 7.14 30.55
CA CYS A 786 -3.94 7.09 29.85
C CYS A 786 -3.11 5.89 30.36
N PRO A 787 -3.29 4.68 29.81
CA PRO A 787 -2.63 3.48 30.32
C PRO A 787 -1.09 3.56 30.32
N ALA A 788 -0.53 4.34 29.41
CA ALA A 788 0.90 4.60 29.29
C ALA A 788 1.24 6.05 29.70
N ILE A 789 0.81 6.48 30.89
CA ILE A 789 1.03 7.86 31.39
C ILE A 789 2.50 8.23 31.59
N THR A 790 3.38 7.23 31.65
CA THR A 790 4.84 7.41 31.81
C THR A 790 5.59 7.63 30.49
N ASP A 791 4.94 7.59 29.33
CA ASP A 791 5.57 7.71 28.01
C ASP A 791 5.64 9.18 27.52
N GLY A 792 6.30 10.03 28.29
CA GLY A 792 6.41 11.48 28.01
C GLY A 792 7.16 12.25 29.08
N SER A 793 7.16 13.58 28.98
CA SER A 793 7.76 14.49 29.97
C SER A 793 7.21 14.28 31.39
N LEU A 794 5.95 13.91 31.55
CA LEU A 794 5.42 13.57 32.88
C LEU A 794 6.11 12.33 33.46
N GLY A 795 6.43 11.36 32.62
CA GLY A 795 7.25 10.21 32.97
C GLY A 795 8.68 10.60 33.37
N ASP A 796 9.29 11.55 32.64
CA ASP A 796 10.60 12.10 33.01
C ASP A 796 10.58 12.74 34.40
N MET A 797 9.52 13.50 34.73
CA MET A 797 9.37 14.13 36.04
C MET A 797 9.13 13.10 37.15
N ILE A 798 8.32 12.06 36.90
CA ILE A 798 8.15 10.94 37.83
C ILE A 798 9.49 10.23 38.06
N TYR A 799 10.27 10.02 37.01
CA TYR A 799 11.59 9.40 37.07
C TYR A 799 12.53 10.22 37.95
N PHE A 800 12.72 11.53 37.69
CA PHE A 800 13.59 12.39 38.50
C PHE A 800 13.11 12.51 39.96
N HIS A 801 11.79 12.64 40.16
CA HIS A 801 11.19 12.66 41.48
C HIS A 801 11.48 11.36 42.25
N SER A 802 11.44 10.20 41.60
CA SER A 802 11.64 8.89 42.27
C SER A 802 13.02 8.70 42.90
N TYR A 803 14.06 9.36 42.38
CA TYR A 803 15.40 9.34 42.98
C TYR A 803 15.51 10.25 44.21
N LYS A 804 14.73 11.35 44.24
CA LYS A 804 14.70 12.28 45.38
C LYS A 804 13.79 11.77 46.49
N ASN A 805 12.59 11.33 46.10
CA ASN A 805 11.49 10.90 46.96
C ASN A 805 10.92 9.56 46.44
N PRO A 806 11.54 8.41 46.79
CA PRO A 806 11.13 7.11 46.26
C PRO A 806 9.78 6.64 46.80
N GLY A 807 9.08 5.87 45.96
CA GLY A 807 7.93 5.04 46.34
C GLY A 807 6.57 5.44 45.76
N LEU A 808 6.48 6.43 44.87
CA LEU A 808 5.21 6.76 44.20
C LEU A 808 4.81 5.60 43.27
N VAL A 809 3.57 5.12 43.39
CA VAL A 809 3.03 4.01 42.59
C VAL A 809 1.78 4.50 41.88
N ILE A 810 1.72 4.24 40.57
CA ILE A 810 0.57 4.58 39.73
C ILE A 810 0.06 3.27 39.12
N ASP A 811 -1.08 2.79 39.59
CA ASP A 811 -1.69 1.53 39.18
C ASP A 811 -2.59 1.71 37.94
N ILE A 812 -2.35 0.87 36.94
CA ILE A 812 -3.16 0.81 35.72
C ILE A 812 -4.30 -0.21 35.81
N ALA A 813 -4.25 -1.15 36.76
CA ALA A 813 -5.23 -2.23 36.89
C ALA A 813 -6.58 -1.72 37.39
N ALA A 814 -6.60 -0.78 38.34
CA ALA A 814 -7.82 -0.13 38.77
C ALA A 814 -8.49 0.67 37.63
N ASP A 815 -7.69 1.36 36.79
CA ASP A 815 -8.22 2.14 35.67
C ASP A 815 -8.87 1.27 34.59
N ILE A 816 -8.33 0.08 34.29
CA ILE A 816 -8.97 -0.82 33.31
C ILE A 816 -10.33 -1.34 33.80
N ARG A 817 -10.49 -1.57 35.11
CA ARG A 817 -11.80 -1.90 35.69
C ARG A 817 -12.77 -0.73 35.53
N ASN A 818 -12.32 0.50 35.78
CA ASN A 818 -13.16 1.69 35.72
C ASN A 818 -13.67 1.96 34.29
N ILE A 819 -12.79 1.99 33.29
CA ILE A 819 -13.21 2.25 31.91
C ILE A 819 -14.14 1.15 31.37
N ASN A 820 -13.86 -0.12 31.69
CA ASN A 820 -14.69 -1.24 31.27
C ASN A 820 -16.07 -1.18 31.93
N ASN A 821 -16.15 -0.89 33.23
CA ASN A 821 -17.42 -0.71 33.93
C ASN A 821 -18.25 0.44 33.33
N THR A 822 -17.61 1.56 33.00
CA THR A 822 -18.29 2.69 32.35
C THR A 822 -18.93 2.28 31.03
N ALA A 823 -18.28 1.41 30.24
CA ALA A 823 -18.86 0.87 29.00
C ALA A 823 -19.96 -0.16 29.27
N VAL A 824 -19.71 -1.14 30.16
CA VAL A 824 -20.66 -2.22 30.51
C VAL A 824 -21.99 -1.68 31.03
N PHE A 825 -21.95 -0.67 31.89
CA PHE A 825 -23.16 -0.09 32.47
C PHE A 825 -23.84 0.96 31.57
N ALA A 826 -23.24 1.34 30.45
CA ALA A 826 -23.84 2.27 29.50
C ALA A 826 -24.89 1.61 28.61
N ARG A 827 -26.09 2.21 28.55
CA ARG A 827 -27.20 1.75 27.70
C ARG A 827 -26.89 1.86 26.22
N LYS A 828 -26.31 2.99 25.81
CA LYS A 828 -25.67 3.15 24.49
C LYS A 828 -24.31 3.79 24.63
N THR A 829 -23.41 3.42 23.73
CA THR A 829 -22.09 4.05 23.62
C THR A 829 -21.79 4.51 22.20
N GLY A 830 -21.17 5.68 22.10
CA GLY A 830 -20.64 6.24 20.87
C GLY A 830 -19.13 6.43 20.99
N MET A 831 -18.38 6.08 19.95
CA MET A 831 -16.93 6.28 19.90
C MET A 831 -16.58 7.34 18.87
N ILE A 832 -15.84 8.37 19.29
CA ILE A 832 -15.23 9.36 18.39
C ILE A 832 -13.72 9.26 18.59
N ILE A 833 -13.00 8.74 17.60
CA ILE A 833 -11.58 8.41 17.72
C ILE A 833 -10.77 9.15 16.66
N MET A 834 -9.94 10.09 17.09
CA MET A 834 -9.01 10.86 16.27
C MET A 834 -7.58 10.31 16.41
N GLY A 835 -7.09 9.64 15.37
CA GLY A 835 -5.81 8.94 15.38
C GLY A 835 -5.96 7.42 15.59
N GLY A 836 -4.95 6.80 16.18
CA GLY A 836 -4.83 5.34 16.34
C GLY A 836 -4.12 4.94 17.64
N GLY A 837 -3.39 3.83 17.61
CA GLY A 837 -2.55 3.39 18.73
C GLY A 837 -3.34 2.98 19.98
N VAL A 838 -2.74 3.16 21.16
CA VAL A 838 -3.33 2.72 22.44
C VAL A 838 -4.71 3.34 22.69
N VAL A 839 -4.91 4.57 22.24
CA VAL A 839 -6.16 5.32 22.43
C VAL A 839 -7.32 4.64 21.72
N LYS A 840 -7.14 4.34 20.42
CA LYS A 840 -8.13 3.62 19.63
C LYS A 840 -8.43 2.27 20.26
N HIS A 841 -7.39 1.49 20.52
CA HIS A 841 -7.55 0.13 20.99
C HIS A 841 -8.22 0.08 22.37
N HIS A 842 -7.84 0.96 23.30
CA HIS A 842 -8.35 0.95 24.67
C HIS A 842 -9.85 1.30 24.73
N ILE A 843 -10.30 2.30 23.96
CA ILE A 843 -11.75 2.63 23.84
C ILE A 843 -12.52 1.45 23.22
N CYS A 844 -12.01 0.88 22.12
CA CYS A 844 -12.67 -0.23 21.44
C CYS A 844 -12.75 -1.46 22.35
N ASN A 845 -11.70 -1.74 23.11
CA ASN A 845 -11.64 -2.88 24.02
C ASN A 845 -12.53 -2.71 25.25
N ALA A 846 -12.75 -1.50 25.74
CA ALA A 846 -13.78 -1.25 26.76
C ALA A 846 -15.18 -1.55 26.22
N ASN A 847 -15.45 -1.14 24.96
CA ASN A 847 -16.73 -1.39 24.31
C ASN A 847 -16.95 -2.85 23.90
N LEU A 848 -15.89 -3.65 23.77
CA LEU A 848 -16.02 -5.11 23.65
C LEU A 848 -16.78 -5.72 24.83
N MET A 849 -16.56 -5.22 26.05
CA MET A 849 -17.15 -5.78 27.27
C MET A 849 -18.69 -5.64 27.32
N ARG A 850 -19.27 -4.78 26.47
CA ARG A 850 -20.71 -4.62 26.28
C ARG A 850 -21.22 -5.16 24.94
N ASN A 851 -20.41 -5.99 24.27
CA ASN A 851 -20.64 -6.55 22.94
C ASN A 851 -20.73 -5.50 21.82
N GLY A 852 -19.93 -4.43 21.95
CA GLY A 852 -19.67 -3.46 20.90
C GLY A 852 -20.34 -2.10 21.13
N ALA A 853 -19.77 -1.05 20.54
CA ALA A 853 -20.38 0.28 20.52
C ALA A 853 -21.57 0.38 19.54
N ASP A 854 -22.52 1.26 19.84
CA ASP A 854 -23.70 1.52 19.01
C ASP A 854 -23.40 2.47 17.83
N TYR A 855 -22.43 3.38 18.02
CA TYR A 855 -22.00 4.34 17.01
C TYR A 855 -20.47 4.46 17.01
N ALA A 856 -19.86 4.61 15.83
CA ALA A 856 -18.41 4.77 15.72
C ALA A 856 -17.97 5.72 14.59
N VAL A 857 -17.19 6.72 14.93
CA VAL A 857 -16.55 7.65 13.98
C VAL A 857 -15.05 7.63 14.19
N TYR A 858 -14.32 7.16 13.19
CA TYR A 858 -12.86 7.18 13.16
C TYR A 858 -12.36 8.28 12.23
N ILE A 859 -11.36 9.05 12.67
CA ILE A 859 -10.69 10.08 11.87
C ILE A 859 -9.19 9.85 11.99
N ASN A 860 -8.59 9.23 10.98
CA ASN A 860 -7.14 9.00 10.97
C ASN A 860 -6.57 8.84 9.57
N THR A 861 -5.24 8.93 9.48
CA THR A 861 -4.48 8.82 8.22
C THR A 861 -3.93 7.42 7.96
N ALA A 862 -4.15 6.48 8.88
CA ALA A 862 -3.58 5.13 8.83
C ALA A 862 -4.32 4.22 7.83
N GLN A 863 -3.60 3.28 7.24
CA GLN A 863 -4.04 2.46 6.12
C GLN A 863 -4.02 0.97 6.49
N GLU A 864 -4.94 0.18 5.93
CA GLU A 864 -5.13 -1.22 6.34
C GLU A 864 -4.04 -2.20 5.87
N PHE A 865 -3.24 -1.84 4.86
CA PHE A 865 -2.36 -2.79 4.16
C PHE A 865 -1.21 -3.35 5.02
N ASP A 866 -0.86 -2.69 6.12
CA ASP A 866 0.23 -3.10 7.02
C ASP A 866 -0.24 -3.96 8.20
N GLY A 867 -1.54 -4.26 8.29
CA GLY A 867 -2.14 -5.06 9.37
C GLY A 867 -2.14 -4.35 10.72
N SER A 868 -1.95 -3.04 10.78
CA SER A 868 -1.98 -2.29 12.05
C SER A 868 -3.41 -2.06 12.56
N ASP A 869 -3.62 -2.19 13.88
CA ASP A 869 -4.90 -1.79 14.51
C ASP A 869 -5.24 -0.33 14.19
N ALA A 870 -4.24 0.55 14.11
CA ALA A 870 -4.45 1.95 13.73
C ALA A 870 -5.05 2.10 12.31
N GLY A 871 -4.58 1.28 11.37
CA GLY A 871 -4.99 1.27 9.96
C GLY A 871 -6.31 0.56 9.67
N ALA A 872 -6.73 -0.34 10.55
CA ALA A 872 -7.95 -1.12 10.45
C ALA A 872 -9.20 -0.27 10.15
N ARG A 873 -10.10 -0.82 9.33
CA ARG A 873 -11.44 -0.26 9.08
C ARG A 873 -12.36 -0.55 10.28
N PRO A 874 -13.43 0.23 10.51
CA PRO A 874 -14.42 -0.07 11.55
C PRO A 874 -15.00 -1.50 11.43
N ASP A 875 -15.11 -2.01 10.20
CA ASP A 875 -15.59 -3.37 9.90
C ASP A 875 -14.73 -4.48 10.54
N GLU A 876 -13.41 -4.28 10.65
CA GLU A 876 -12.56 -5.21 11.39
C GLU A 876 -12.94 -5.21 12.88
N ALA A 877 -13.22 -4.05 13.48
CA ALA A 877 -13.67 -3.98 14.88
C ALA A 877 -15.04 -4.64 15.10
N VAL A 878 -15.89 -4.76 14.07
CA VAL A 878 -17.14 -5.55 14.11
C VAL A 878 -16.83 -7.03 14.27
N SER A 879 -15.83 -7.57 13.56
CA SER A 879 -15.47 -9.00 13.67
C SER A 879 -15.04 -9.42 15.08
N TRP A 880 -14.49 -8.47 15.85
CA TRP A 880 -14.10 -8.69 17.25
C TRP A 880 -15.24 -8.47 18.26
N GLY A 881 -16.38 -7.92 17.85
CA GLY A 881 -17.43 -7.46 18.78
C GLY A 881 -17.09 -6.16 19.51
N LYS A 882 -16.10 -5.40 19.02
CA LYS A 882 -15.77 -4.05 19.55
C LYS A 882 -16.74 -2.97 19.03
N ILE A 883 -17.38 -3.23 17.89
CA ILE A 883 -18.51 -2.48 17.32
C ILE A 883 -19.65 -3.48 17.07
N LYS A 884 -20.91 -3.08 17.31
CA LYS A 884 -22.06 -3.97 17.06
C LYS A 884 -22.26 -4.23 15.57
N MET A 885 -22.86 -5.37 15.22
CA MET A 885 -23.17 -5.74 13.84
C MET A 885 -24.14 -4.78 13.15
N ASP A 886 -25.06 -4.18 13.91
CA ASP A 886 -26.06 -3.20 13.45
C ASP A 886 -25.66 -1.74 13.73
N ALA A 887 -24.42 -1.51 14.18
CA ALA A 887 -23.94 -0.17 14.49
C ALA A 887 -23.76 0.70 13.24
N GLU A 888 -24.01 2.00 13.41
CA GLU A 888 -23.61 2.97 12.39
C GLU A 888 -22.15 3.37 12.60
N SER A 889 -21.31 3.01 11.63
CA SER A 889 -19.88 3.34 11.66
C SER A 889 -19.40 4.02 10.38
N VAL A 890 -18.36 4.84 10.53
CA VAL A 890 -17.64 5.49 9.43
C VAL A 890 -16.19 5.76 9.80
N LYS A 891 -15.32 5.71 8.80
CA LYS A 891 -13.92 6.17 8.89
C LYS A 891 -13.68 7.27 7.87
N VAL A 892 -13.22 8.43 8.35
CA VAL A 892 -12.76 9.56 7.54
C VAL A 892 -11.23 9.47 7.43
N TYR A 893 -10.75 9.18 6.24
CA TYR A 893 -9.32 9.09 5.92
C TYR A 893 -8.75 10.50 5.67
N ALA A 894 -8.54 11.25 6.75
CA ALA A 894 -8.05 12.62 6.73
C ALA A 894 -7.21 12.96 7.96
N GLU A 895 -6.47 14.06 7.86
CA GLU A 895 -5.79 14.67 9.00
C GLU A 895 -6.85 15.42 9.85
N ALA A 896 -6.85 15.18 11.18
CA ALA A 896 -7.95 15.58 12.05
C ALA A 896 -8.06 17.11 12.23
N THR A 897 -6.96 17.86 12.13
CA THR A 897 -6.98 19.33 12.22
C THR A 897 -7.77 19.99 11.09
N LEU A 898 -7.96 19.30 9.97
CA LEU A 898 -8.78 19.78 8.86
C LEU A 898 -10.28 19.49 9.04
N VAL A 899 -10.63 18.30 9.56
CA VAL A 899 -12.01 17.79 9.48
C VAL A 899 -12.76 17.81 10.80
N PHE A 900 -12.09 17.63 11.94
CA PHE A 900 -12.79 17.59 13.22
C PHE A 900 -13.42 18.94 13.64
N PRO A 901 -12.82 20.11 13.36
CA PRO A 901 -13.46 21.39 13.67
C PRO A 901 -14.77 21.57 12.88
N LEU A 902 -14.83 21.04 11.66
CA LEU A 902 -16.05 21.05 10.84
C LEU A 902 -17.13 20.11 11.41
N ILE A 903 -16.72 18.94 11.91
CA ILE A 903 -17.65 18.03 12.61
C ILE A 903 -18.21 18.72 13.85
N VAL A 904 -17.37 19.31 14.69
CA VAL A 904 -17.81 20.01 15.90
C VAL A 904 -18.71 21.20 15.56
N ALA A 905 -18.38 21.97 14.52
CA ALA A 905 -19.19 23.09 14.04
C ALA A 905 -20.62 22.68 13.66
N GLU A 906 -20.79 21.52 13.01
CA GLU A 906 -22.10 21.01 12.56
C GLU A 906 -22.79 20.04 13.52
N THR A 907 -22.20 19.79 14.69
CA THR A 907 -22.75 18.90 15.71
C THR A 907 -22.81 19.59 17.07
N PHE A 908 -21.80 19.39 17.90
CA PHE A 908 -21.71 19.88 19.27
C PHE A 908 -21.90 21.40 19.40
N ALA A 909 -21.16 22.19 18.61
CA ALA A 909 -21.21 23.65 18.70
C ALA A 909 -22.55 24.20 18.18
N ARG A 910 -23.11 23.59 17.13
CA ARG A 910 -24.42 23.96 16.61
C ARG A 910 -25.51 23.76 17.67
N GLU A 911 -25.57 22.58 18.29
CA GLU A 911 -26.57 22.33 19.34
C GLU A 911 -26.41 23.30 20.51
N TYR A 912 -25.18 23.54 20.98
CA TYR A 912 -24.91 24.49 22.05
C TYR A 912 -25.45 25.90 21.73
N HIS A 913 -25.16 26.41 20.54
CA HIS A 913 -25.62 27.75 20.15
C HIS A 913 -27.14 27.79 19.93
N GLU A 914 -27.74 26.72 19.45
CA GLU A 914 -29.19 26.63 19.29
C GLU A 914 -29.93 26.53 20.63
N GLU A 915 -29.45 25.72 21.58
CA GLU A 915 -29.99 25.67 22.94
C GLU A 915 -29.93 27.04 23.60
N ARG A 916 -28.80 27.76 23.51
CA ARG A 916 -28.70 29.12 24.04
C ARG A 916 -29.69 30.10 23.40
N LYS A 917 -29.93 29.99 22.09
CA LYS A 917 -30.96 30.79 21.41
C LYS A 917 -32.36 30.44 21.88
N ARG A 918 -32.66 29.15 22.15
CA ARG A 918 -33.96 28.72 22.70
C ARG A 918 -34.16 29.24 24.12
N MET A 919 -33.13 29.16 24.98
CA MET A 919 -33.17 29.68 26.35
C MET A 919 -33.38 31.20 26.38
N ALA A 920 -32.63 31.95 25.57
CA ALA A 920 -32.79 33.40 25.48
C ALA A 920 -34.20 33.81 25.01
N LYS A 921 -34.79 33.07 24.06
CA LYS A 921 -36.19 33.29 23.63
C LYS A 921 -37.20 32.94 24.72
N ALA A 922 -36.95 31.89 25.50
CA ALA A 922 -37.82 31.52 26.61
C ALA A 922 -37.77 32.57 27.73
N GLU A 923 -36.59 33.11 28.04
CA GLU A 923 -36.41 34.23 28.97
C GLU A 923 -37.16 35.48 28.47
N GLU A 924 -37.03 35.84 27.20
CA GLU A 924 -37.76 36.99 26.59
C GLU A 924 -39.29 36.79 26.59
N MET A 925 -39.77 35.54 26.52
CA MET A 925 -41.21 35.19 26.61
C MET A 925 -41.74 35.17 28.04
N VAL A 926 -40.89 35.00 29.05
CA VAL A 926 -41.26 35.09 30.47
C VAL A 926 -41.21 36.54 30.97
N GLU A 927 -40.37 37.37 30.35
CA GLU A 927 -40.23 38.81 30.66
C GLU A 927 -41.30 39.68 29.98
N LYS A 928 -41.94 39.19 28.92
CA LYS A 928 -43.14 39.78 28.27
C LYS A 928 -44.42 39.22 28.86
#